data_AF-A0A4S4M8R6-F1
#
_entry.id   AF-A0A4S4M8R6-F1
#
_cell.length_a   1.000
_cell.length_b   1.000
_cell.length_c   1.000
_cell.angle_alpha   90.00
_cell.angle_beta   90.00
_cell.angle_gamma   90.00
#
_symmetry.space_group_name_H-M   'P 1'
#
loop_
_entity.id
_entity.type
_entity.pdbx_description
1 polymer ?
#
loop_
_entity_poly.entity_id
_entity_poly.type
_entity_poly.pdbx_seq_one_letter_code
_entity_poly.pdbx_strand_id
1 'polypeptide(L)'
;MCETSSYLPFSAWALNLCLSSQQVLQETEVDSEAVGEAVEGAVEVEETEVGSEETEVDSEEVAVEVFAAEVSNLVGVGEDGGAAMLVPHRHPGIFIAKGKESMLVTKNLVPGESVYGEKRITIEGEEGTKTEYRVWNPFRSKLAAGVLGGMGDIFIAPGKKVLYLGAASGTSVSHVADIVGPEGVVYAVEFSPRSGRDLINMAKKRTNVIPIVEDARFPNKYRMLLSAVDVIFADVAQPDQARIVAHNAHSFLKEGGHAVISIKANCIDSTAPADVVFQREVDALRAEKFKPIEQITLEPYERDHAMVTESPPATPPRTSSDFEEINYPIHSSNNWSASRREEELPLHFMTEDTAARRRVPRGPGATTEGAGHAQEKSWEYDDEGKDVYAKAGPPKFSSGRVVRRAPPPPPTTIREFLEQNLEHLPPAIYTLLSCWTRFHKIGKANFVVWDEAHFGKFGSHYLKREFYFDVHPPLGKMLIGLIGLLSGYDGYFDFKSGSSYPENVPYVAMRVMTAMFGVAMVPLGWYTAVELGMSRRACHLVALMILCDVAWLCISRFILLDAMLLYFTFTTVFCLTKFHNQQYQPFSIDWWLWLSLTGISIGCVSSVKWVGLFVTALVGLYTVEDLWDKFGDLRMSVQAQLWHWGARIACLIVLPILVYMASFKMHFLILNHSGPGDAQMSSLFQANLIGNEFSTNPLEIAYGSRLTLKNMGWGGGLLHSHVQTYPVGSNQQQVTCYHYKDANNDWIITPRWDEPEVDPNGPIQYLKDGDVIRLVHSATGRNLHSHPIPAPITKLNNEVACYGNATIGDFQDYWVVEVVDDIKRGSKEKVDRIHSLTTRLRFRHQAQGCYLRAANANLPEWGFKQVEVSCDKEDNSGDAHTYWNVESHWNSRLPIGNTMFYSSPFLRDFWHLNVAMMTSNNALVPDPDKADILASSPSDWPLMRLGLRMCGWGDNQPKYYLLGTPVVWWGSTLSLVLGVTAFGVYLLRQQRRYVDMEPREWDHFLYVGKIALFGWILHFVPFMIMGRVTYVHHYLPTLYFAVLMAGHLLDHFFFSSRHLTERNKWIAFGVTASAIVLNFWWFRGMAFGIEGPINDHWGLQWRGSWNIYEH
;
A
#
# COMPACT_ATOMS: atom_id res chain seq x y z
N MET A 1 -31.80 60.13 24.35
CA MET A 1 -32.30 60.82 25.56
C MET A 1 -32.14 59.83 26.70
N CYS A 2 -31.29 60.12 27.69
CA CYS A 2 -31.21 59.48 29.01
C CYS A 2 -30.93 57.95 29.05
N GLU A 3 -30.02 57.38 29.85
CA GLU A 3 -28.66 57.71 30.36
C GLU A 3 -28.20 56.42 31.14
N THR A 4 -26.96 56.11 31.52
CA THR A 4 -25.64 56.79 31.63
C THR A 4 -24.53 55.92 30.99
N SER A 5 -23.36 56.46 30.59
CA SER A 5 -22.10 56.62 31.38
C SER A 5 -21.64 55.36 32.18
N SER A 6 -20.40 54.87 32.11
CA SER A 6 -19.23 55.20 31.24
C SER A 6 -18.00 54.28 31.50
N TYR A 7 -17.01 54.32 30.59
CA TYR A 7 -15.58 53.93 30.70
C TYR A 7 -15.12 52.44 30.57
N LEU A 8 -14.13 52.29 29.69
CA LEU A 8 -13.10 51.23 29.56
C LEU A 8 -11.91 51.53 30.54
N PRO A 9 -10.80 50.74 30.68
CA PRO A 9 -10.26 49.72 29.77
C PRO A 9 -9.47 48.51 30.37
N PHE A 10 -8.84 47.74 29.45
CA PHE A 10 -7.58 46.96 29.55
C PHE A 10 -7.42 45.66 30.41
N SER A 11 -7.24 44.56 29.64
CA SER A 11 -6.22 43.48 29.76
C SER A 11 -6.18 42.41 30.88
N ALA A 12 -5.88 41.19 30.40
CA ALA A 12 -4.99 40.14 30.94
C ALA A 12 -5.60 38.93 31.72
N TRP A 13 -5.26 37.72 31.18
CA TRP A 13 -5.07 36.39 31.81
C TRP A 13 -6.19 35.84 32.73
N ALA A 14 -6.83 34.68 32.49
CA ALA A 14 -6.38 33.32 32.11
C ALA A 14 -5.78 32.49 33.27
N LEU A 15 -6.57 31.56 33.84
CA LEU A 15 -6.22 30.14 34.14
C LEU A 15 -7.34 29.42 34.91
N ASN A 16 -7.54 28.12 34.60
CA ASN A 16 -8.20 27.09 35.43
C ASN A 16 -9.71 27.26 35.77
N LEU A 17 -10.45 26.22 36.18
CA LEU A 17 -10.07 24.82 36.50
C LEU A 17 -11.15 23.84 35.99
N CYS A 18 -10.74 22.65 35.55
CA CYS A 18 -11.65 21.54 35.24
C CYS A 18 -11.68 20.54 36.42
N LEU A 19 -12.83 20.32 37.07
CA LEU A 19 -13.01 19.20 38.02
C LEU A 19 -14.47 18.98 38.47
N SER A 20 -15.04 17.81 38.14
CA SER A 20 -16.07 17.07 38.91
C SER A 20 -16.41 15.78 38.12
N SER A 21 -16.61 14.58 38.70
CA SER A 21 -16.29 14.00 40.03
C SER A 21 -16.33 12.47 39.85
N GLN A 22 -15.38 11.67 40.37
CA GLN A 22 -15.50 10.83 41.59
C GLN A 22 -16.89 10.14 41.80
N GLN A 23 -16.99 8.89 42.25
CA GLN A 23 -16.09 7.96 42.98
C GLN A 23 -16.54 6.50 42.68
N VAL A 24 -16.03 5.36 43.21
CA VAL A 24 -15.11 4.93 44.31
C VAL A 24 -14.35 3.68 43.78
N LEU A 25 -13.40 2.97 44.43
CA LEU A 25 -12.86 2.89 45.80
C LEU A 25 -11.41 3.48 45.82
N GLN A 26 -10.46 3.37 46.78
CA GLN A 26 -10.17 2.49 47.94
C GLN A 26 -9.75 1.04 47.54
N GLU A 27 -8.85 0.30 48.20
CA GLU A 27 -7.86 0.51 49.28
C GLU A 27 -6.73 -0.55 49.06
N THR A 28 -5.53 -0.55 49.66
CA THR A 28 -4.98 0.05 50.90
C THR A 28 -3.48 0.41 50.70
N GLU A 29 -2.74 0.72 51.77
CA GLU A 29 -1.31 1.14 51.77
C GLU A 29 -0.38 0.17 52.55
N VAL A 30 0.75 0.69 53.08
CA VAL A 30 1.81 0.09 53.94
C VAL A 30 2.96 -0.57 53.17
N ASP A 31 4.25 -0.23 53.26
CA ASP A 31 5.12 0.81 53.86
C ASP A 31 6.57 0.28 53.60
N SER A 32 7.72 0.94 53.77
CA SER A 32 8.09 2.35 54.04
C SER A 32 9.64 2.49 53.90
N GLU A 33 10.13 3.68 53.53
CA GLU A 33 11.46 4.24 53.91
C GLU A 33 12.78 3.54 53.45
N ALA A 34 13.96 4.19 53.45
CA ALA A 34 14.37 5.60 53.23
C ALA A 34 15.92 5.70 53.21
N VAL A 35 16.46 6.90 52.86
CA VAL A 35 17.89 7.32 52.97
C VAL A 35 18.81 6.58 51.97
N GLY A 36 19.75 7.18 51.22
CA GLY A 36 20.71 8.26 51.48
C GLY A 36 22.11 7.62 51.63
N GLU A 37 23.25 8.24 51.31
CA GLU A 37 23.57 9.62 50.90
C GLU A 37 24.73 9.58 49.85
N ALA A 38 25.44 10.68 49.57
CA ALA A 38 26.45 10.76 48.50
C ALA A 38 27.89 11.08 49.02
N VAL A 39 28.81 11.37 48.08
CA VAL A 39 30.10 12.11 48.21
C VAL A 39 31.43 11.29 48.27
N GLU A 40 32.30 11.54 47.28
CA GLU A 40 33.80 11.49 47.20
C GLU A 40 34.62 10.27 47.73
N GLY A 41 35.85 9.98 47.27
CA GLY A 41 36.71 10.53 46.20
C GLY A 41 38.21 10.11 46.33
N ALA A 42 39.04 10.43 45.30
CA ALA A 42 40.53 10.37 45.27
C ALA A 42 41.22 8.96 45.19
N VAL A 43 42.14 8.71 44.21
CA VAL A 43 43.65 8.73 44.30
C VAL A 43 44.24 7.33 44.66
N GLU A 44 45.41 6.80 44.21
CA GLU A 44 46.66 7.31 43.56
C GLU A 44 47.21 6.37 42.43
N VAL A 45 48.51 6.44 42.07
CA VAL A 45 49.19 5.78 40.91
C VAL A 45 50.58 5.18 41.30
N GLU A 46 51.24 4.45 40.37
CA GLU A 46 52.65 3.92 40.32
C GLU A 46 52.82 2.41 40.69
N GLU A 47 53.31 1.55 39.77
CA GLU A 47 54.71 1.06 39.52
C GLU A 47 55.27 0.10 40.61
N THR A 48 56.12 -0.92 40.38
CA THR A 48 56.85 -1.53 39.22
C THR A 48 57.01 -3.08 39.50
N GLU A 49 57.77 -3.97 38.82
CA GLU A 49 58.89 -3.91 37.85
C GLU A 49 58.93 -5.10 36.81
N VAL A 50 60.09 -5.74 36.56
CA VAL A 50 60.53 -6.52 35.37
C VAL A 50 61.11 -7.93 35.69
N GLY A 51 61.15 -8.85 34.71
CA GLY A 51 62.03 -10.04 34.63
C GLY A 51 61.50 -11.16 33.69
N SER A 52 62.08 -11.42 32.49
CA SER A 52 63.20 -12.35 32.17
C SER A 52 62.97 -13.82 32.60
N GLU A 53 63.26 -14.87 31.81
CA GLU A 53 64.27 -15.05 30.74
C GLU A 53 63.86 -16.11 29.67
N GLU A 54 64.75 -16.52 28.77
CA GLU A 54 64.49 -17.29 27.52
C GLU A 54 64.58 -18.82 27.66
N THR A 55 64.08 -19.60 26.68
CA THR A 55 64.86 -20.68 26.01
C THR A 55 64.19 -21.29 24.75
N GLU A 56 64.86 -21.09 23.61
CA GLU A 56 65.02 -21.93 22.41
C GLU A 56 63.84 -22.63 21.68
N VAL A 57 64.16 -23.07 20.45
CA VAL A 57 63.24 -23.50 19.37
C VAL A 57 63.69 -24.87 18.85
N ASP A 58 62.75 -25.70 18.41
CA ASP A 58 63.02 -26.83 17.51
C ASP A 58 62.15 -26.68 16.25
N SER A 59 62.66 -27.05 15.07
CA SER A 59 62.15 -26.53 13.79
C SER A 59 61.98 -27.57 12.68
N GLU A 60 60.77 -27.67 12.10
CA GLU A 60 60.56 -28.28 10.78
C GLU A 60 59.81 -27.31 9.82
N GLU A 61 60.62 -26.68 8.97
CA GLU A 61 60.31 -26.16 7.64
C GLU A 61 59.93 -27.33 6.69
N VAL A 62 59.22 -27.21 5.55
CA VAL A 62 58.80 -26.08 4.69
C VAL A 62 57.40 -26.38 4.10
N ALA A 63 56.46 -25.43 4.07
CA ALA A 63 55.27 -25.53 3.19
C ALA A 63 54.52 -24.21 2.87
N VAL A 64 55.02 -23.01 3.22
CA VAL A 64 54.26 -21.73 3.05
C VAL A 64 55.12 -20.59 2.47
N GLU A 65 55.70 -20.81 1.28
CA GLU A 65 56.37 -19.75 0.48
C GLU A 65 55.49 -19.22 -0.68
N VAL A 66 54.30 -18.71 -0.36
CA VAL A 66 53.61 -17.67 -1.15
C VAL A 66 52.83 -16.78 -0.18
N PHE A 67 52.69 -15.48 -0.48
CA PHE A 67 52.00 -14.42 0.29
C PHE A 67 52.76 -13.75 1.46
N ALA A 68 54.01 -14.12 1.75
CA ALA A 68 54.88 -13.33 2.64
C ALA A 68 55.68 -12.25 1.88
N ALA A 69 54.98 -11.27 1.30
CA ALA A 69 55.59 -10.10 0.65
C ALA A 69 54.78 -8.83 0.93
N GLU A 70 55.49 -7.71 1.12
CA GLU A 70 54.95 -6.34 1.21
C GLU A 70 53.84 -6.10 2.25
N VAL A 71 54.24 -6.07 3.54
CA VAL A 71 53.62 -5.18 4.53
C VAL A 71 54.71 -4.29 5.11
N SER A 72 54.88 -3.10 4.54
CA SER A 72 55.67 -2.03 5.15
C SER A 72 54.97 -1.54 6.45
N ASN A 73 55.73 -0.94 7.37
CA ASN A 73 55.20 -0.43 8.64
C ASN A 73 54.37 0.85 8.43
N LEU A 74 53.17 0.69 7.87
CA LEU A 74 52.30 1.78 7.45
C LEU A 74 51.71 2.53 8.66
N VAL A 75 51.97 3.83 8.68
CA VAL A 75 51.43 4.77 9.68
C VAL A 75 50.16 5.40 9.13
N GLY A 76 49.02 5.04 9.70
CA GLY A 76 47.72 5.62 9.37
C GLY A 76 47.41 6.87 10.19
N VAL A 77 46.53 7.72 9.67
CA VAL A 77 45.96 8.86 10.39
C VAL A 77 44.50 8.57 10.71
N GLY A 78 44.14 8.65 11.99
CA GLY A 78 42.76 8.55 12.45
C GLY A 78 42.00 9.87 12.29
N GLU A 79 40.66 9.82 12.33
CA GLU A 79 39.79 11.00 12.19
C GLU A 79 40.08 12.11 13.22
N ASP A 80 40.64 11.79 14.39
CA ASP A 80 41.08 12.76 15.42
C ASP A 80 42.48 13.38 15.17
N GLY A 81 43.12 13.10 14.01
CA GLY A 81 44.46 13.56 13.67
C GLY A 81 45.61 12.80 14.34
N GLY A 82 45.31 11.76 15.14
CA GLY A 82 46.31 10.89 15.76
C GLY A 82 46.91 9.89 14.78
N ALA A 83 48.23 9.72 14.81
CA ALA A 83 48.93 8.66 14.08
C ALA A 83 48.78 7.30 14.79
N ALA A 84 48.53 6.24 14.02
CA ALA A 84 48.41 4.87 14.50
C ALA A 84 49.16 3.90 13.58
N MET A 85 49.95 2.99 14.17
CA MET A 85 50.66 1.94 13.43
C MET A 85 49.77 0.71 13.30
N LEU A 86 49.59 0.20 12.08
CA LEU A 86 48.72 -0.95 11.83
C LEU A 86 49.51 -2.26 11.72
N VAL A 87 49.11 -3.27 12.49
CA VAL A 87 49.80 -4.57 12.63
C VAL A 87 48.79 -5.70 12.39
N PRO A 88 49.09 -6.74 11.61
CA PRO A 88 48.18 -7.88 11.44
C PRO A 88 47.95 -8.63 12.76
N HIS A 89 46.73 -9.13 12.96
CA HIS A 89 46.40 -10.05 14.05
C HIS A 89 46.76 -11.49 13.67
N ARG A 90 46.84 -12.41 14.64
CA ARG A 90 47.00 -13.86 14.39
C ARG A 90 45.84 -14.48 13.59
N HIS A 91 44.72 -13.78 13.44
CA HIS A 91 43.56 -14.24 12.69
C HIS A 91 43.51 -13.50 11.35
N PRO A 92 43.56 -14.20 10.20
CA PRO A 92 43.55 -13.57 8.88
C PRO A 92 42.37 -12.61 8.67
N GLY A 93 42.65 -11.42 8.12
CA GLY A 93 41.66 -10.36 7.87
C GLY A 93 41.36 -9.43 9.07
N ILE A 94 41.91 -9.72 10.25
CA ILE A 94 41.82 -8.88 11.45
C ILE A 94 43.18 -8.21 11.72
N PHE A 95 43.16 -6.98 12.22
CA PHE A 95 44.36 -6.19 12.50
C PHE A 95 44.25 -5.46 13.85
N ILE A 96 45.38 -5.01 14.38
CA ILE A 96 45.50 -4.14 15.55
C ILE A 96 46.06 -2.78 15.10
N ALA A 97 45.34 -1.71 15.39
CA ALA A 97 45.86 -0.35 15.29
C ALA A 97 46.47 0.06 16.64
N LYS A 98 47.80 0.18 16.69
CA LYS A 98 48.57 0.62 17.86
C LYS A 98 48.67 2.16 17.84
N GLY A 99 47.93 2.81 18.74
CA GLY A 99 48.05 4.24 19.06
C GLY A 99 48.39 4.45 20.53
N LYS A 100 47.84 5.50 21.16
CA LYS A 100 47.84 5.64 22.63
C LYS A 100 47.11 4.48 23.32
N GLU A 101 46.05 3.99 22.69
CA GLU A 101 45.34 2.76 23.02
C GLU A 101 45.48 1.82 21.81
N SER A 102 45.46 0.50 22.05
CA SER A 102 45.47 -0.49 20.97
C SER A 102 44.04 -0.91 20.64
N MET A 103 43.62 -0.68 19.39
CA MET A 103 42.26 -0.97 18.92
C MET A 103 42.25 -2.14 17.94
N LEU A 104 41.27 -3.04 18.07
CA LEU A 104 40.99 -4.08 17.07
C LEU A 104 40.31 -3.44 15.85
N VAL A 105 40.76 -3.75 14.63
CA VAL A 105 40.20 -3.17 13.39
C VAL A 105 40.07 -4.19 12.26
N THR A 106 39.12 -3.95 11.34
CA THR A 106 38.93 -4.71 10.08
C THR A 106 39.15 -3.81 8.87
N LYS A 107 39.60 -4.36 7.74
CA LYS A 107 39.74 -3.60 6.48
C LYS A 107 38.36 -3.31 5.89
N ASN A 108 38.02 -2.05 5.65
CA ASN A 108 36.67 -1.70 5.20
C ASN A 108 36.44 -2.13 3.74
N LEU A 109 35.38 -2.90 3.51
CA LEU A 109 34.96 -3.27 2.15
C LEU A 109 34.26 -2.12 1.40
N VAL A 110 33.78 -1.09 2.11
CA VAL A 110 33.07 0.08 1.54
C VAL A 110 33.70 1.37 2.07
N PRO A 111 34.85 1.81 1.53
CA PRO A 111 35.57 2.97 2.02
C PRO A 111 34.73 4.25 2.00
N GLY A 112 34.84 5.05 3.07
CA GLY A 112 34.09 6.29 3.24
C GLY A 112 32.84 6.16 4.11
N GLU A 113 32.43 4.94 4.49
CA GLU A 113 31.22 4.70 5.29
C GLU A 113 31.46 3.82 6.54
N SER A 114 30.99 4.29 7.70
CA SER A 114 30.80 3.52 8.93
C SER A 114 29.35 3.01 9.06
N VAL A 115 29.14 1.90 9.79
CA VAL A 115 27.86 1.18 9.85
C VAL A 115 27.06 1.51 11.11
N TYR A 116 27.73 1.81 12.23
CA TYR A 116 27.11 2.11 13.52
C TYR A 116 27.80 3.25 14.28
N GLY A 117 28.54 4.11 13.57
CA GLY A 117 29.28 5.25 14.12
C GLY A 117 30.64 4.90 14.70
N GLU A 118 31.22 3.77 14.31
CA GLU A 118 32.59 3.37 14.65
C GLU A 118 33.64 4.27 14.00
N LYS A 119 34.74 4.52 14.74
CA LYS A 119 35.89 5.29 14.24
C LYS A 119 36.58 4.56 13.08
N ARG A 120 37.16 5.34 12.17
CA ARG A 120 37.89 4.83 11.01
C ARG A 120 39.33 5.36 10.98
N ILE A 121 40.19 4.59 10.34
CA ILE A 121 41.62 4.89 10.16
C ILE A 121 41.93 4.76 8.68
N THR A 122 42.50 5.80 8.07
CA THR A 122 42.91 5.76 6.66
C THR A 122 44.42 5.65 6.57
N ILE A 123 44.88 4.74 5.71
CA ILE A 123 46.28 4.62 5.28
C ILE A 123 46.35 4.97 3.80
N GLU A 124 47.34 5.79 3.44
CA GLU A 124 47.75 6.00 2.06
C GLU A 124 48.84 4.97 1.73
N GLY A 125 48.56 4.08 0.77
CA GLY A 125 49.53 3.11 0.27
C GLY A 125 50.57 3.74 -0.65
N GLU A 126 51.63 2.98 -0.97
CA GLU A 126 52.79 3.48 -1.71
C GLU A 126 52.48 3.92 -3.16
N GLU A 127 51.35 3.47 -3.74
CA GLU A 127 50.81 3.94 -5.02
C GLU A 127 49.76 5.07 -4.89
N GLY A 128 49.58 5.66 -3.71
CA GLY A 128 48.54 6.67 -3.43
C GLY A 128 47.13 6.09 -3.25
N THR A 129 46.99 4.77 -3.21
CA THR A 129 45.73 4.06 -2.96
C THR A 129 45.32 4.18 -1.49
N LYS A 130 44.16 4.79 -1.22
CA LYS A 130 43.66 4.98 0.14
C LYS A 130 42.91 3.74 0.62
N THR A 131 43.47 3.07 1.64
CA THR A 131 42.81 1.94 2.32
C THR A 131 42.25 2.41 3.66
N GLU A 132 40.96 2.20 3.89
CA GLU A 132 40.28 2.52 5.14
C GLU A 132 40.09 1.26 6.00
N TYR A 133 40.24 1.41 7.31
CA TYR A 133 40.01 0.38 8.33
C TYR A 133 38.97 0.88 9.33
N ARG A 134 38.13 -0.03 9.86
CA ARG A 134 37.05 0.24 10.80
C ARG A 134 37.36 -0.34 12.17
N VAL A 135 37.22 0.46 13.23
CA VAL A 135 37.38 -0.02 14.62
C VAL A 135 36.26 -0.99 14.99
N TRP A 136 36.62 -2.15 15.52
CA TRP A 136 35.68 -3.21 15.89
C TRP A 136 35.55 -3.28 17.42
N ASN A 137 34.41 -2.80 17.94
CA ASN A 137 34.22 -2.62 19.38
C ASN A 137 33.79 -3.94 20.08
N PRO A 138 34.57 -4.47 21.05
CA PRO A 138 34.23 -5.72 21.76
C PRO A 138 32.96 -5.60 22.61
N PHE A 139 32.70 -4.44 23.23
CA PHE A 139 31.48 -4.16 23.99
C PHE A 139 30.21 -4.01 23.11
N ARG A 140 30.33 -4.23 21.79
CA ARG A 140 29.21 -4.27 20.84
C ARG A 140 29.21 -5.51 19.93
N SER A 141 30.21 -6.38 20.06
CA SER A 141 30.38 -7.53 19.17
C SER A 141 31.06 -8.68 19.90
N LYS A 142 30.27 -9.70 20.23
CA LYS A 142 30.72 -10.86 21.01
C LYS A 142 31.87 -11.61 20.34
N LEU A 143 31.95 -11.58 19.00
CA LEU A 143 33.08 -12.12 18.24
C LEU A 143 34.38 -11.31 18.44
N ALA A 144 34.31 -9.97 18.51
CA ALA A 144 35.47 -9.15 18.87
C ALA A 144 35.89 -9.37 20.34
N ALA A 145 34.92 -9.56 21.25
CA ALA A 145 35.21 -9.95 22.63
C ALA A 145 35.90 -11.31 22.70
N GLY A 146 35.49 -12.31 21.92
CA GLY A 146 36.16 -13.62 21.84
C GLY A 146 37.57 -13.55 21.25
N VAL A 147 37.76 -12.75 20.19
CA VAL A 147 39.06 -12.48 19.57
C VAL A 147 40.05 -11.85 20.56
N LEU A 148 39.62 -10.82 21.31
CA LEU A 148 40.47 -10.16 22.32
C LEU A 148 40.63 -10.98 23.60
N GLY A 149 39.60 -11.76 23.98
CA GLY A 149 39.61 -12.61 25.17
C GLY A 149 40.63 -13.76 25.08
N GLY A 150 40.95 -14.23 23.86
CA GLY A 150 42.06 -15.17 23.65
C GLY A 150 41.81 -16.33 22.70
N MET A 151 40.62 -16.45 22.10
CA MET A 151 40.18 -17.59 21.27
C MET A 151 41.19 -18.03 20.20
N GLY A 152 41.64 -19.28 20.25
CA GLY A 152 42.71 -19.86 19.42
C GLY A 152 42.45 -19.81 17.91
N ASP A 153 41.26 -20.20 17.46
CA ASP A 153 40.77 -19.95 16.10
C ASP A 153 39.26 -19.64 16.09
N ILE A 154 38.87 -18.59 15.36
CA ILE A 154 37.47 -18.22 15.10
C ILE A 154 36.92 -18.87 13.82
N PHE A 155 37.77 -19.59 13.07
CA PHE A 155 37.53 -20.24 11.78
C PHE A 155 37.09 -19.34 10.63
N ILE A 156 36.56 -18.14 10.88
CA ILE A 156 36.26 -17.09 9.90
C ILE A 156 37.57 -16.53 9.35
N ALA A 157 37.72 -16.55 8.02
CA ALA A 157 38.91 -16.11 7.31
C ALA A 157 38.54 -15.61 5.90
N PRO A 158 39.42 -14.84 5.22
CA PRO A 158 39.20 -14.40 3.84
C PRO A 158 38.83 -15.53 2.89
N GLY A 159 37.85 -15.29 2.01
CA GLY A 159 37.38 -16.24 1.00
C GLY A 159 36.44 -17.35 1.49
N LYS A 160 36.26 -17.54 2.81
CA LYS A 160 35.33 -18.56 3.34
C LYS A 160 33.85 -18.16 3.19
N LYS A 161 32.96 -19.15 3.18
CA LYS A 161 31.50 -18.91 3.30
C LYS A 161 31.05 -19.05 4.75
N VAL A 162 30.39 -18.03 5.28
CA VAL A 162 29.91 -17.98 6.67
C VAL A 162 28.38 -17.94 6.70
N LEU A 163 27.75 -18.73 7.55
CA LEU A 163 26.33 -18.60 7.90
C LEU A 163 26.23 -17.95 9.29
N TYR A 164 25.77 -16.70 9.32
CA TYR A 164 25.56 -15.93 10.54
C TYR A 164 24.09 -16.07 10.97
N LEU A 165 23.85 -16.69 12.12
CA LEU A 165 22.52 -16.85 12.72
C LEU A 165 22.34 -15.80 13.83
N GLY A 166 21.25 -15.01 13.77
CA GLY A 166 21.02 -13.89 14.70
C GLY A 166 21.67 -12.58 14.23
N ALA A 167 21.55 -12.28 12.93
CA ALA A 167 22.25 -11.17 12.29
C ALA A 167 21.84 -9.75 12.77
N ALA A 168 20.70 -9.61 13.44
CA ALA A 168 20.21 -8.37 14.05
C ALA A 168 20.25 -7.17 13.07
N SER A 169 20.80 -6.03 13.50
CA SER A 169 20.96 -4.82 12.67
C SER A 169 22.23 -4.82 11.80
N GLY A 170 22.96 -5.94 11.73
CA GLY A 170 24.12 -6.10 10.85
C GLY A 170 25.45 -5.53 11.36
N THR A 171 25.54 -5.08 12.63
CA THR A 171 26.77 -4.50 13.21
C THR A 171 27.97 -5.46 13.13
N SER A 172 27.92 -6.58 13.85
CA SER A 172 28.94 -7.65 13.80
C SER A 172 29.07 -8.26 12.40
N VAL A 173 27.94 -8.44 11.70
CA VAL A 173 27.89 -9.02 10.34
C VAL A 173 28.74 -8.19 9.37
N SER A 174 28.74 -6.87 9.49
CA SER A 174 29.55 -5.99 8.64
C SER A 174 31.06 -6.15 8.86
N HIS A 175 31.52 -6.53 10.06
CA HIS A 175 32.93 -6.85 10.32
C HIS A 175 33.28 -8.26 9.84
N VAL A 176 32.37 -9.24 10.01
CA VAL A 176 32.52 -10.58 9.41
C VAL A 176 32.64 -10.47 7.88
N ALA A 177 31.83 -9.63 7.24
CA ALA A 177 31.90 -9.35 5.81
C ALA A 177 33.22 -8.68 5.37
N ASP A 178 33.73 -7.74 6.17
CA ASP A 178 35.04 -7.12 5.93
C ASP A 178 36.21 -8.14 6.05
N ILE A 179 36.17 -9.04 7.04
CA ILE A 179 37.18 -10.10 7.27
C ILE A 179 37.15 -11.17 6.17
N VAL A 180 35.95 -11.60 5.79
CA VAL A 180 35.72 -12.59 4.73
C VAL A 180 36.10 -12.03 3.34
N GLY A 181 36.06 -10.71 3.16
CA GLY A 181 36.50 -10.04 1.93
C GLY A 181 35.58 -10.30 0.73
N PRO A 182 35.96 -9.83 -0.47
CA PRO A 182 35.10 -9.85 -1.65
C PRO A 182 34.88 -11.25 -2.26
N GLU A 183 35.82 -12.18 -2.06
CA GLU A 183 35.76 -13.53 -2.63
C GLU A 183 34.88 -14.51 -1.82
N GLY A 184 34.68 -14.23 -0.53
CA GLY A 184 33.83 -15.02 0.35
C GLY A 184 32.40 -14.47 0.43
N VAL A 185 31.53 -15.16 1.15
CA VAL A 185 30.09 -14.80 1.27
C VAL A 185 29.60 -15.03 2.68
N VAL A 186 28.89 -14.05 3.25
CA VAL A 186 28.21 -14.18 4.54
C VAL A 186 26.69 -14.17 4.35
N TYR A 187 26.07 -15.32 4.62
CA TYR A 187 24.63 -15.51 4.66
C TYR A 187 24.11 -15.08 6.04
N ALA A 188 23.35 -14.01 6.10
CA ALA A 188 22.96 -13.36 7.35
C ALA A 188 21.46 -13.59 7.64
N VAL A 189 21.16 -14.50 8.58
CA VAL A 189 19.80 -14.91 8.93
C VAL A 189 19.28 -14.10 10.13
N GLU A 190 18.13 -13.47 9.95
CA GLU A 190 17.44 -12.69 10.99
C GLU A 190 15.92 -12.91 10.91
N PHE A 191 15.26 -13.10 12.05
CA PHE A 191 13.81 -13.33 12.10
C PHE A 191 13.00 -12.02 12.11
N SER A 192 13.53 -10.98 12.74
CA SER A 192 12.86 -9.68 12.94
C SER A 192 12.70 -8.90 11.63
N PRO A 193 11.46 -8.60 11.16
CA PRO A 193 11.24 -7.77 9.97
C PRO A 193 11.63 -6.30 10.16
N ARG A 194 11.94 -5.86 11.40
CA ARG A 194 12.52 -4.54 11.68
C ARG A 194 14.02 -4.59 11.44
N SER A 195 14.74 -5.44 12.17
CA SER A 195 16.20 -5.60 12.09
C SER A 195 16.63 -6.03 10.67
N GLY A 196 15.84 -6.88 10.02
CA GLY A 196 16.03 -7.29 8.63
C GLY A 196 16.02 -6.14 7.62
N ARG A 197 15.34 -5.01 7.88
CA ARG A 197 15.41 -3.82 7.00
C ARG A 197 16.78 -3.15 7.09
N ASP A 198 17.32 -3.03 8.29
CA ASP A 198 18.63 -2.43 8.55
C ASP A 198 19.74 -3.33 7.97
N LEU A 199 19.62 -4.64 8.18
CA LEU A 199 20.49 -5.66 7.58
C LEU A 199 20.46 -5.62 6.04
N ILE A 200 19.27 -5.50 5.42
CA ILE A 200 19.12 -5.32 3.97
C ILE A 200 19.77 -4.01 3.50
N ASN A 201 19.62 -2.92 4.25
CA ASN A 201 20.23 -1.63 3.90
C ASN A 201 21.77 -1.66 3.97
N MET A 202 22.35 -2.41 4.91
CA MET A 202 23.78 -2.68 5.00
C MET A 202 24.26 -3.59 3.84
N ALA A 203 23.52 -4.67 3.54
CA ALA A 203 23.82 -5.60 2.47
C ALA A 203 23.72 -5.01 1.05
N LYS A 204 22.89 -3.98 0.83
CA LYS A 204 22.89 -3.19 -0.43
C LYS A 204 24.26 -2.59 -0.77
N LYS A 205 25.12 -2.39 0.24
CA LYS A 205 26.44 -1.75 0.11
C LYS A 205 27.58 -2.77 0.20
N ARG A 206 27.45 -3.79 1.06
CA ARG A 206 28.37 -4.95 1.12
C ARG A 206 27.79 -6.11 0.32
N THR A 207 28.17 -6.19 -0.95
CA THR A 207 27.67 -7.19 -1.93
C THR A 207 27.97 -8.64 -1.57
N ASN A 208 28.91 -8.91 -0.67
CA ASN A 208 29.21 -10.23 -0.13
C ASN A 208 28.28 -10.67 1.03
N VAL A 209 27.34 -9.81 1.46
CA VAL A 209 26.32 -10.15 2.46
C VAL A 209 25.01 -10.51 1.78
N ILE A 210 24.47 -11.71 2.06
CA ILE A 210 23.16 -12.16 1.58
C ILE A 210 22.18 -12.16 2.76
N PRO A 211 21.26 -11.17 2.86
CA PRO A 211 20.32 -11.06 3.98
C PRO A 211 19.12 -11.99 3.80
N ILE A 212 18.82 -12.78 4.82
CA ILE A 212 17.76 -13.79 4.83
C ILE A 212 16.82 -13.48 5.99
N VAL A 213 15.65 -12.92 5.68
CA VAL A 213 14.66 -12.52 6.70
C VAL A 213 13.70 -13.69 6.96
N GLU A 214 14.15 -14.69 7.71
CA GLU A 214 13.39 -15.90 8.07
C GLU A 214 13.84 -16.49 9.42
N ASP A 215 13.02 -17.39 9.96
CA ASP A 215 13.22 -18.04 11.26
C ASP A 215 14.28 -19.17 11.19
N ALA A 216 15.42 -18.95 11.87
CA ALA A 216 16.56 -19.87 11.91
C ALA A 216 16.23 -21.30 12.42
N ARG A 217 15.07 -21.50 13.08
CA ARG A 217 14.59 -22.82 13.50
C ARG A 217 14.14 -23.72 12.34
N PHE A 218 13.90 -23.14 11.15
CA PHE A 218 13.32 -23.82 9.99
C PHE A 218 14.19 -23.72 8.73
N PRO A 219 15.41 -24.29 8.71
CA PRO A 219 16.37 -24.17 7.59
C PRO A 219 15.82 -24.61 6.22
N ASN A 220 14.84 -25.52 6.20
CA ASN A 220 14.16 -25.94 4.96
C ASN A 220 13.46 -24.78 4.22
N LYS A 221 13.05 -23.70 4.90
CA LYS A 221 12.41 -22.54 4.27
C LYS A 221 13.37 -21.76 3.36
N TYR A 222 14.57 -21.47 3.87
CA TYR A 222 15.58 -20.69 3.15
C TYR A 222 16.59 -21.57 2.41
N ARG A 223 16.41 -22.89 2.38
CA ARG A 223 17.33 -23.86 1.74
C ARG A 223 17.71 -23.51 0.30
N MET A 224 16.81 -22.91 -0.47
CA MET A 224 17.06 -22.53 -1.86
C MET A 224 17.94 -21.27 -2.03
N LEU A 225 18.27 -20.57 -0.94
CA LEU A 225 19.04 -19.32 -0.96
C LEU A 225 20.51 -19.51 -0.54
N LEU A 226 20.86 -20.66 0.07
CA LEU A 226 22.20 -20.92 0.61
C LEU A 226 22.92 -22.00 -0.22
N SER A 227 24.22 -21.83 -0.39
CA SER A 227 25.14 -22.92 -0.75
C SER A 227 25.82 -23.46 0.51
N ALA A 228 26.48 -24.62 0.41
CA ALA A 228 27.18 -25.20 1.57
C ALA A 228 28.28 -24.24 2.10
N VAL A 229 28.30 -24.05 3.41
CA VAL A 229 29.14 -23.07 4.12
C VAL A 229 30.31 -23.72 4.85
N ASP A 230 31.37 -22.94 5.06
CA ASP A 230 32.60 -23.36 5.73
C ASP A 230 32.53 -23.15 7.25
N VAL A 231 31.80 -22.12 7.69
CA VAL A 231 31.64 -21.76 9.11
C VAL A 231 30.19 -21.38 9.42
N ILE A 232 29.68 -21.79 10.58
CA ILE A 232 28.48 -21.21 11.20
C ILE A 232 28.90 -20.33 12.37
N PHE A 233 28.42 -19.08 12.42
CA PHE A 233 28.49 -18.24 13.62
C PHE A 233 27.09 -18.02 14.17
N ALA A 234 26.87 -18.25 15.46
CA ALA A 234 25.56 -18.21 16.08
C ALA A 234 25.52 -17.24 17.29
N ASP A 235 24.86 -16.10 17.11
CA ASP A 235 24.51 -15.13 18.16
C ASP A 235 22.98 -15.09 18.35
N VAL A 236 22.40 -16.28 18.53
CA VAL A 236 20.97 -16.49 18.75
C VAL A 236 20.67 -16.53 20.25
N ALA A 237 19.68 -15.74 20.69
CA ALA A 237 19.34 -15.57 22.10
C ALA A 237 18.09 -16.39 22.51
N GLN A 238 17.89 -17.54 21.87
CA GLN A 238 16.77 -18.44 22.11
C GLN A 238 17.19 -19.60 23.02
N PRO A 239 16.32 -20.12 23.91
CA PRO A 239 16.64 -21.22 24.81
C PRO A 239 16.79 -22.59 24.12
N ASP A 240 16.53 -22.68 22.80
CA ASP A 240 16.83 -23.87 21.97
C ASP A 240 18.05 -23.66 21.05
N GLN A 241 19.06 -22.91 21.53
CA GLN A 241 20.27 -22.52 20.79
C GLN A 241 21.04 -23.71 20.20
N ALA A 242 21.47 -24.70 20.99
CA ALA A 242 22.15 -25.90 20.46
C ALA A 242 21.37 -26.60 19.33
N ARG A 243 20.04 -26.72 19.48
CA ARG A 243 19.15 -27.33 18.48
C ARG A 243 19.09 -26.51 17.18
N ILE A 244 19.06 -25.17 17.27
CA ILE A 244 19.09 -24.28 16.11
C ILE A 244 20.41 -24.44 15.35
N VAL A 245 21.54 -24.50 16.06
CA VAL A 245 22.87 -24.69 15.44
C VAL A 245 22.96 -26.05 14.76
N ALA A 246 22.60 -27.13 15.45
CA ALA A 246 22.61 -28.49 14.89
C ALA A 246 21.72 -28.62 13.64
N HIS A 247 20.50 -28.09 13.66
CA HIS A 247 19.60 -28.08 12.49
C HIS A 247 20.20 -27.36 11.28
N ASN A 248 20.88 -26.22 11.48
CA ASN A 248 21.52 -25.48 10.40
C ASN A 248 22.80 -26.16 9.90
N ALA A 249 23.61 -26.71 10.80
CA ALA A 249 24.82 -27.44 10.46
C ALA A 249 24.52 -28.68 9.62
N HIS A 250 23.58 -29.53 10.08
CA HIS A 250 23.10 -30.71 9.33
C HIS A 250 22.44 -30.36 7.97
N SER A 251 22.09 -29.08 7.73
CA SER A 251 21.51 -28.61 6.48
C SER A 251 22.52 -27.98 5.51
N PHE A 252 23.57 -27.32 6.02
CA PHE A 252 24.41 -26.41 5.24
C PHE A 252 25.92 -26.47 5.51
N LEU A 253 26.39 -26.96 6.66
CA LEU A 253 27.82 -26.97 7.00
C LEU A 253 28.53 -28.08 6.21
N LYS A 254 29.68 -27.76 5.60
CA LYS A 254 30.52 -28.75 4.90
C LYS A 254 31.12 -29.75 5.89
N GLU A 255 31.47 -30.94 5.38
CA GLU A 255 32.36 -31.86 6.09
C GLU A 255 33.73 -31.16 6.32
N GLY A 256 34.22 -31.16 7.56
CA GLY A 256 35.39 -30.37 7.96
C GLY A 256 35.12 -28.87 8.16
N GLY A 257 33.87 -28.40 8.03
CA GLY A 257 33.47 -27.06 8.46
C GLY A 257 33.37 -26.95 9.99
N HIS A 258 33.27 -25.72 10.51
CA HIS A 258 33.26 -25.45 11.96
C HIS A 258 32.05 -24.62 12.41
N ALA A 259 31.68 -24.71 13.68
CA ALA A 259 30.67 -23.85 14.30
C ALA A 259 31.27 -23.04 15.46
N VAL A 260 30.86 -21.79 15.58
CA VAL A 260 31.24 -20.86 16.66
C VAL A 260 29.97 -20.29 17.27
N ILE A 261 29.78 -20.53 18.56
CA ILE A 261 28.49 -20.35 19.25
C ILE A 261 28.70 -19.37 20.41
N SER A 262 27.95 -18.27 20.41
CA SER A 262 27.92 -17.32 21.51
C SER A 262 26.77 -17.68 22.46
N ILE A 263 27.09 -18.37 23.55
CA ILE A 263 26.12 -18.81 24.57
C ILE A 263 25.88 -17.67 25.56
N LYS A 264 24.61 -17.36 25.82
CA LYS A 264 24.19 -16.36 26.82
C LYS A 264 23.33 -17.02 27.90
N ALA A 265 23.90 -17.26 29.08
CA ALA A 265 23.25 -18.07 30.11
C ALA A 265 21.85 -17.53 30.50
N ASN A 266 21.77 -16.22 30.77
CA ASN A 266 20.55 -15.52 31.17
C ASN A 266 19.40 -15.54 30.14
N CYS A 267 19.63 -15.97 28.89
CA CYS A 267 18.57 -16.14 27.88
C CYS A 267 18.14 -17.60 27.67
N ILE A 268 18.83 -18.56 28.31
CA ILE A 268 18.54 -20.00 28.25
C ILE A 268 17.88 -20.44 29.56
N ASP A 269 18.50 -20.12 30.69
CA ASP A 269 17.97 -20.37 32.04
C ASP A 269 18.50 -19.30 33.00
N SER A 270 17.67 -18.30 33.32
CA SER A 270 17.99 -17.22 34.27
C SER A 270 17.87 -17.62 35.74
N THR A 271 17.59 -18.89 36.04
CA THR A 271 17.49 -19.41 37.41
C THR A 271 18.71 -20.25 37.82
N ALA A 272 19.55 -20.66 36.86
CA ALA A 272 20.76 -21.43 37.09
C ALA A 272 22.04 -20.55 36.97
N PRO A 273 23.11 -20.86 37.71
CA PRO A 273 24.40 -20.20 37.54
C PRO A 273 24.97 -20.41 36.12
N ALA A 274 25.65 -19.40 35.57
CA ALA A 274 26.10 -19.38 34.18
C ALA A 274 26.91 -20.63 33.77
N ASP A 275 27.84 -21.09 34.62
CA ASP A 275 28.65 -22.29 34.39
C ASP A 275 27.82 -23.56 34.15
N VAL A 276 26.71 -23.69 34.89
CA VAL A 276 25.78 -24.82 34.76
C VAL A 276 25.04 -24.76 33.41
N VAL A 277 24.70 -23.55 32.95
CA VAL A 277 24.05 -23.34 31.65
C VAL A 277 25.04 -23.60 30.51
N PHE A 278 26.30 -23.15 30.62
CA PHE A 278 27.33 -23.41 29.63
C PHE A 278 27.61 -24.91 29.47
N GLN A 279 27.76 -25.67 30.57
CA GLN A 279 27.96 -27.12 30.48
C GLN A 279 26.73 -27.85 29.88
N ARG A 280 25.50 -27.41 30.20
CA ARG A 280 24.27 -27.98 29.59
C ARG A 280 24.23 -27.82 28.08
N GLU A 281 24.56 -26.63 27.54
CA GLU A 281 24.60 -26.42 26.08
C GLU A 281 25.73 -27.21 25.42
N VAL A 282 26.92 -27.29 26.04
CA VAL A 282 28.03 -28.12 25.53
C VAL A 282 27.65 -29.61 25.52
N ASP A 283 26.94 -30.11 26.53
CA ASP A 283 26.44 -31.49 26.55
C ASP A 283 25.29 -31.72 25.56
N ALA A 284 24.45 -30.72 25.28
CA ALA A 284 23.44 -30.79 24.22
C ALA A 284 24.09 -30.83 22.83
N LEU A 285 25.15 -30.05 22.59
CA LEU A 285 25.94 -30.09 21.36
C LEU A 285 26.66 -31.43 21.18
N ARG A 286 27.23 -32.00 22.27
CA ARG A 286 27.79 -33.36 22.28
C ARG A 286 26.73 -34.44 21.97
N ALA A 287 25.48 -34.25 22.40
CA ALA A 287 24.37 -35.16 22.06
C ALA A 287 24.01 -35.11 20.56
N GLU A 288 24.08 -33.92 19.95
CA GLU A 288 24.05 -33.70 18.49
C GLU A 288 25.40 -34.03 17.80
N LYS A 289 26.31 -34.72 18.52
CA LYS A 289 27.63 -35.24 18.07
C LYS A 289 28.69 -34.21 17.71
N PHE A 290 28.52 -32.95 18.10
CA PHE A 290 29.61 -31.97 18.00
C PHE A 290 30.72 -32.29 18.99
N LYS A 291 31.95 -31.90 18.62
CA LYS A 291 33.15 -32.02 19.44
C LYS A 291 33.64 -30.61 19.81
N PRO A 292 33.55 -30.20 21.09
CA PRO A 292 34.10 -28.93 21.52
C PRO A 292 35.63 -28.93 21.34
N ILE A 293 36.12 -27.82 20.80
CA ILE A 293 37.53 -27.54 20.58
C ILE A 293 38.01 -26.61 21.69
N GLU A 294 37.30 -25.50 21.91
CA GLU A 294 37.65 -24.44 22.86
C GLU A 294 36.38 -23.80 23.44
N GLN A 295 36.44 -23.37 24.70
CA GLN A 295 35.41 -22.56 25.35
C GLN A 295 36.12 -21.41 26.08
N ILE A 296 35.62 -20.19 25.90
CA ILE A 296 36.15 -18.99 26.57
C ILE A 296 35.02 -18.09 27.09
N THR A 297 35.17 -17.54 28.29
CA THR A 297 34.24 -16.54 28.84
C THR A 297 34.52 -15.17 28.22
N LEU A 298 33.48 -14.35 28.02
CA LEU A 298 33.60 -13.04 27.36
C LEU A 298 33.78 -11.85 28.33
N GLU A 299 34.11 -12.14 29.60
CA GLU A 299 34.48 -11.11 30.56
C GLU A 299 35.85 -10.50 30.21
N PRO A 300 36.07 -9.19 30.42
CA PRO A 300 35.19 -8.22 31.08
C PRO A 300 34.16 -7.54 30.16
N TYR A 301 34.07 -7.93 28.88
CA TYR A 301 33.25 -7.24 27.88
C TYR A 301 31.75 -7.53 28.00
N GLU A 302 31.39 -8.80 28.23
CA GLU A 302 30.00 -9.30 28.29
C GLU A 302 29.88 -10.32 29.44
N ARG A 303 29.16 -9.95 30.52
CA ARG A 303 28.89 -10.83 31.67
C ARG A 303 27.94 -11.97 31.30
N ASP A 304 28.07 -13.12 31.97
CA ASP A 304 27.23 -14.32 31.76
C ASP A 304 27.19 -14.83 30.31
N HIS A 305 28.25 -14.55 29.53
CA HIS A 305 28.44 -15.04 28.17
C HIS A 305 29.72 -15.86 28.03
N ALA A 306 29.64 -16.92 27.23
CA ALA A 306 30.79 -17.69 26.78
C ALA A 306 30.71 -17.94 25.27
N MET A 307 31.85 -18.02 24.61
CA MET A 307 31.94 -18.45 23.22
C MET A 307 32.59 -19.82 23.14
N VAL A 308 31.97 -20.73 22.39
CA VAL A 308 32.43 -22.12 22.21
C VAL A 308 32.70 -22.36 20.72
N THR A 309 33.80 -23.05 20.41
CA THR A 309 34.12 -23.49 19.07
C THR A 309 34.01 -25.01 18.96
N GLU A 310 33.37 -25.47 17.88
CA GLU A 310 32.83 -26.82 17.73
C GLU A 310 33.17 -27.39 16.35
N SER A 311 33.48 -28.69 16.31
CA SER A 311 33.61 -29.45 15.06
C SER A 311 32.43 -30.44 14.93
N PRO A 312 31.72 -30.48 13.79
CA PRO A 312 30.65 -31.45 13.54
C PRO A 312 31.22 -32.88 13.37
N PRO A 313 30.40 -33.93 13.49
CA PRO A 313 30.87 -35.30 13.32
C PRO A 313 31.28 -35.58 11.86
N ALA A 314 32.50 -36.11 11.67
CA ALA A 314 32.89 -36.73 10.41
C ALA A 314 31.91 -37.88 10.09
N THR A 315 31.17 -37.74 8.99
CA THR A 315 30.06 -38.62 8.62
C THR A 315 30.19 -38.91 7.13
N PRO A 316 30.31 -40.19 6.71
CA PRO A 316 30.72 -40.52 5.35
C PRO A 316 29.79 -39.90 4.29
N PRO A 317 30.33 -39.54 3.11
CA PRO A 317 29.68 -38.63 2.17
C PRO A 317 28.35 -39.19 1.65
N ARG A 318 27.26 -38.47 1.95
CA ARG A 318 25.96 -38.71 1.33
C ARG A 318 26.02 -38.35 -0.15
N THR A 319 25.75 -39.33 -1.01
CA THR A 319 25.63 -39.12 -2.44
C THR A 319 24.33 -38.40 -2.79
N SER A 320 24.26 -37.80 -3.98
CA SER A 320 23.09 -37.04 -4.44
C SER A 320 21.79 -37.86 -4.60
N SER A 321 21.88 -39.19 -4.42
CA SER A 321 20.76 -40.13 -4.23
C SER A 321 19.86 -39.78 -3.05
N ASP A 322 20.45 -39.27 -1.96
CA ASP A 322 19.80 -39.21 -0.64
C ASP A 322 18.78 -38.06 -0.51
N PHE A 323 18.51 -37.37 -1.63
CA PHE A 323 17.59 -36.23 -1.74
C PHE A 323 16.17 -36.61 -2.21
N GLU A 324 15.95 -37.82 -2.75
CA GLU A 324 14.66 -38.20 -3.35
C GLU A 324 13.73 -39.04 -2.44
N GLU A 325 14.20 -39.58 -1.30
CA GLU A 325 13.37 -40.37 -0.39
C GLU A 325 12.53 -39.51 0.57
N ILE A 326 11.44 -38.93 0.06
CA ILE A 326 10.32 -38.48 0.91
C ILE A 326 9.56 -39.71 1.41
N ASN A 327 9.87 -40.15 2.63
CA ASN A 327 9.18 -41.25 3.29
C ASN A 327 7.74 -40.86 3.69
N TYR A 328 6.77 -41.19 2.84
CA TYR A 328 5.34 -41.09 3.18
C TYR A 328 4.95 -42.23 4.16
N PRO A 329 4.14 -41.95 5.21
CA PRO A 329 3.70 -43.00 6.14
C PRO A 329 2.78 -44.01 5.42
N ILE A 330 3.29 -45.22 5.21
CA ILE A 330 2.57 -46.30 4.52
C ILE A 330 1.47 -46.87 5.42
N HIS A 331 0.22 -46.49 5.18
CA HIS A 331 -0.93 -47.24 5.67
C HIS A 331 -1.10 -48.54 4.85
N SER A 332 -0.67 -49.66 5.44
CA SER A 332 -1.12 -51.05 5.19
C SER A 332 -1.67 -51.37 3.79
N SER A 333 -0.83 -51.99 2.95
CA SER A 333 -1.26 -52.66 1.72
C SER A 333 -2.14 -53.88 2.01
N ASN A 334 -3.06 -54.21 1.10
CA ASN A 334 -3.61 -55.57 1.02
C ASN A 334 -4.23 -55.89 -0.37
N ASN A 335 -3.46 -56.60 -1.21
CA ASN A 335 -3.84 -57.17 -2.53
C ASN A 335 -4.28 -56.14 -3.61
N TRP A 336 -4.04 -56.31 -4.92
CA TRP A 336 -4.04 -57.52 -5.76
C TRP A 336 -2.90 -57.57 -6.80
N SER A 337 -2.78 -58.68 -7.53
CA SER A 337 -1.61 -59.09 -8.30
C SER A 337 -1.69 -58.90 -9.83
N ALA A 338 -0.53 -58.60 -10.45
CA ALA A 338 -0.17 -58.81 -11.87
C ALA A 338 -0.95 -58.00 -12.94
N SER A 339 -0.36 -57.56 -14.04
CA SER A 339 0.72 -58.18 -14.82
C SER A 339 1.66 -57.19 -15.52
N ARG A 340 2.83 -57.66 -16.00
CA ARG A 340 3.70 -56.94 -16.94
C ARG A 340 3.26 -57.18 -18.38
N ARG A 341 3.31 -56.14 -19.22
CA ARG A 341 3.79 -56.21 -20.61
C ARG A 341 4.58 -54.95 -20.94
N GLU A 342 5.65 -55.13 -21.69
CA GLU A 342 6.36 -54.07 -22.40
C GLU A 342 5.68 -53.86 -23.75
N GLU A 343 5.60 -52.62 -24.24
CA GLU A 343 5.42 -52.27 -25.65
C GLU A 343 5.82 -50.80 -25.87
N GLU A 344 6.18 -50.44 -27.10
CA GLU A 344 7.17 -49.38 -27.38
C GLU A 344 6.58 -47.98 -27.65
N LEU A 345 7.44 -46.95 -27.59
CA LEU A 345 7.11 -45.55 -27.88
C LEU A 345 7.21 -45.24 -29.39
N PRO A 346 6.12 -44.86 -30.09
CA PRO A 346 6.21 -44.33 -31.45
C PRO A 346 6.52 -42.82 -31.43
N LEU A 347 7.79 -42.47 -31.66
CA LEU A 347 8.16 -41.11 -32.08
C LEU A 347 7.65 -40.87 -33.50
N HIS A 348 7.04 -39.72 -33.76
CA HIS A 348 6.79 -39.27 -35.13
C HIS A 348 6.97 -37.75 -35.30
N PHE A 349 8.05 -37.37 -35.98
CA PHE A 349 8.10 -36.10 -36.70
C PHE A 349 7.14 -36.16 -37.89
N MET A 350 6.65 -35.00 -38.33
CA MET A 350 6.14 -34.80 -39.69
C MET A 350 6.96 -33.72 -40.36
N THR A 351 7.49 -34.03 -41.54
CA THR A 351 8.24 -33.10 -42.40
C THR A 351 7.33 -32.41 -43.40
N GLU A 352 7.75 -31.26 -43.90
CA GLU A 352 7.10 -30.59 -45.02
C GLU A 352 7.26 -31.40 -46.31
N ASP A 353 6.16 -31.89 -46.92
CA ASP A 353 5.97 -31.85 -48.37
C ASP A 353 4.56 -32.30 -48.80
N THR A 354 3.66 -31.37 -49.18
CA THR A 354 2.52 -31.62 -50.11
C THR A 354 1.82 -30.32 -50.57
N ALA A 355 2.59 -29.29 -50.93
CA ALA A 355 2.04 -28.04 -51.45
C ALA A 355 1.93 -28.03 -52.99
N ALA A 356 0.75 -27.68 -53.49
CA ALA A 356 0.42 -27.30 -54.87
C ALA A 356 0.65 -28.31 -56.03
N ARG A 357 -0.46 -28.64 -56.74
CA ARG A 357 -0.71 -28.22 -58.15
C ARG A 357 -1.97 -28.85 -58.77
N ARG A 358 -2.99 -28.03 -59.07
CA ARG A 358 -3.81 -28.06 -60.30
C ARG A 358 -4.55 -26.71 -60.47
N ARG A 359 -4.90 -26.32 -61.70
CA ARG A 359 -5.18 -24.91 -62.07
C ARG A 359 -5.97 -24.81 -63.40
N VAL A 360 -6.59 -23.64 -63.66
CA VAL A 360 -7.16 -23.16 -64.98
C VAL A 360 -8.56 -23.76 -65.32
N PRO A 361 -9.53 -23.09 -66.04
CA PRO A 361 -9.54 -21.79 -66.76
C PRO A 361 -10.51 -20.68 -66.25
N ARG A 362 -10.74 -19.62 -67.06
CA ARG A 362 -11.51 -18.37 -66.83
C ARG A 362 -12.80 -18.25 -67.68
N GLY A 363 -13.85 -17.63 -67.12
CA GLY A 363 -14.81 -16.70 -67.77
C GLY A 363 -15.69 -17.21 -68.94
N PRO A 364 -16.47 -16.33 -69.62
CA PRO A 364 -16.82 -14.92 -69.35
C PRO A 364 -18.36 -14.65 -69.27
N GLY A 365 -18.81 -13.40 -69.15
CA GLY A 365 -20.24 -13.01 -69.32
C GLY A 365 -20.65 -11.71 -68.59
N ALA A 366 -21.73 -11.04 -69.03
CA ALA A 366 -22.18 -9.74 -68.49
C ALA A 366 -23.70 -9.48 -68.69
N THR A 367 -24.14 -8.28 -68.25
CA THR A 367 -25.35 -7.50 -68.64
C THR A 367 -26.76 -7.93 -68.17
N THR A 368 -27.33 -7.04 -67.33
CA THR A 368 -28.69 -6.39 -67.37
C THR A 368 -30.01 -7.13 -67.10
N GLU A 369 -30.87 -6.40 -66.35
CA GLU A 369 -32.35 -6.29 -66.42
C GLU A 369 -33.28 -7.42 -65.94
N GLY A 370 -34.53 -7.01 -65.61
CA GLY A 370 -35.73 -7.87 -65.66
C GLY A 370 -36.50 -8.05 -64.35
N ALA A 371 -37.64 -7.34 -64.21
CA ALA A 371 -38.61 -7.58 -63.12
C ALA A 371 -39.55 -8.77 -63.42
N GLY A 372 -40.17 -9.37 -62.39
CA GLY A 372 -41.18 -10.43 -62.53
C GLY A 372 -41.99 -10.68 -61.25
N HIS A 373 -43.27 -11.02 -61.40
CA HIS A 373 -44.27 -11.16 -60.32
C HIS A 373 -44.77 -12.61 -60.16
N ALA A 374 -45.67 -12.81 -59.18
CA ALA A 374 -46.46 -14.01 -58.81
C ALA A 374 -45.73 -15.05 -57.93
N GLN A 375 -46.26 -15.56 -56.79
CA GLN A 375 -47.63 -15.75 -56.22
C GLN A 375 -48.29 -17.10 -56.57
N GLU A 376 -49.12 -17.58 -55.64
CA GLU A 376 -49.95 -18.82 -55.60
C GLU A 376 -49.25 -19.98 -54.82
N LYS A 377 -49.71 -20.28 -53.60
CA LYS A 377 -50.74 -21.30 -53.21
C LYS A 377 -50.17 -22.73 -53.18
N SER A 378 -49.93 -23.33 -52.00
CA SER A 378 -50.88 -23.86 -50.99
C SER A 378 -51.62 -25.12 -51.43
N TRP A 379 -51.40 -26.22 -50.70
CA TRP A 379 -52.37 -27.32 -50.52
C TRP A 379 -52.21 -27.91 -49.10
N GLU A 380 -53.18 -28.72 -48.70
CA GLU A 380 -53.58 -29.01 -47.32
C GLU A 380 -53.86 -30.51 -47.15
N TYR A 381 -53.76 -31.04 -45.92
CA TYR A 381 -54.37 -32.32 -45.46
C TYR A 381 -53.85 -33.64 -46.11
N ASP A 382 -53.94 -34.83 -45.49
CA ASP A 382 -53.91 -35.17 -44.05
C ASP A 382 -53.61 -36.68 -43.81
N ASP A 383 -53.35 -37.01 -42.53
CA ASP A 383 -53.70 -38.26 -41.81
C ASP A 383 -52.95 -39.63 -42.03
N GLU A 384 -53.27 -40.57 -41.13
CA GLU A 384 -52.60 -41.82 -40.69
C GLU A 384 -51.87 -42.75 -41.71
N GLY A 385 -50.70 -43.23 -41.28
CA GLY A 385 -50.04 -44.43 -41.81
C GLY A 385 -48.89 -44.93 -40.92
N LYS A 386 -48.89 -46.21 -40.51
CA LYS A 386 -47.84 -46.80 -39.66
C LYS A 386 -46.64 -47.27 -40.49
N ASP A 387 -45.45 -46.73 -40.19
CA ASP A 387 -44.19 -47.40 -40.51
C ASP A 387 -43.31 -47.53 -39.26
N VAL A 388 -43.12 -48.77 -38.81
CA VAL A 388 -42.07 -49.15 -37.85
C VAL A 388 -40.79 -49.39 -38.67
N TYR A 389 -39.63 -48.93 -38.17
CA TYR A 389 -38.32 -48.87 -38.87
C TYR A 389 -38.05 -47.63 -39.75
N ALA A 390 -38.42 -46.43 -39.29
CA ALA A 390 -37.70 -45.22 -39.68
C ALA A 390 -36.35 -45.10 -38.93
N LYS A 391 -35.27 -44.79 -39.63
CA LYS A 391 -33.94 -44.56 -39.02
C LYS A 391 -33.94 -43.32 -38.13
N ALA A 392 -33.10 -43.31 -37.09
CA ALA A 392 -32.91 -42.13 -36.25
C ALA A 392 -32.51 -40.92 -37.10
N GLY A 393 -33.36 -39.88 -37.10
CA GLY A 393 -33.00 -38.58 -37.68
C GLY A 393 -31.82 -37.97 -36.94
N PRO A 394 -31.02 -37.09 -37.59
CA PRO A 394 -29.91 -36.42 -36.93
C PRO A 394 -30.42 -35.64 -35.71
N PRO A 395 -29.68 -35.61 -34.59
CA PRO A 395 -30.07 -34.82 -33.44
C PRO A 395 -30.26 -33.36 -33.85
N LYS A 396 -31.35 -32.74 -33.37
CA LYS A 396 -31.57 -31.30 -33.56
C LYS A 396 -30.51 -30.54 -32.75
N PHE A 397 -29.36 -30.32 -33.37
CA PHE A 397 -28.36 -29.38 -32.88
C PHE A 397 -29.04 -28.04 -32.68
N SER A 398 -29.24 -27.65 -31.42
CA SER A 398 -29.60 -26.28 -31.08
C SER A 398 -28.39 -25.42 -31.40
N SER A 399 -28.32 -24.92 -32.63
CA SER A 399 -27.23 -24.06 -33.05
C SER A 399 -27.23 -22.83 -32.14
N GLY A 400 -26.19 -22.69 -31.30
CA GLY A 400 -25.87 -21.50 -30.50
C GLY A 400 -25.44 -20.33 -31.38
N ARG A 401 -26.25 -20.05 -32.40
CA ARG A 401 -26.18 -19.01 -33.40
C ARG A 401 -27.39 -18.13 -33.12
N VAL A 402 -27.17 -17.02 -32.41
CA VAL A 402 -28.06 -15.87 -32.53
C VAL A 402 -27.87 -15.35 -33.95
N VAL A 403 -28.57 -15.97 -34.90
CA VAL A 403 -28.96 -15.29 -36.12
C VAL A 403 -29.61 -14.00 -35.63
N ARG A 404 -29.15 -12.84 -36.09
CA ARG A 404 -29.94 -11.60 -36.00
C ARG A 404 -31.26 -11.93 -36.71
N ARG A 405 -32.28 -12.33 -35.95
CA ARG A 405 -33.63 -12.48 -36.46
C ARG A 405 -33.96 -11.13 -37.10
N ALA A 406 -34.52 -11.14 -38.30
CA ALA A 406 -35.12 -9.92 -38.82
C ALA A 406 -36.06 -9.38 -37.73
N PRO A 407 -36.02 -8.06 -37.42
CA PRO A 407 -36.86 -7.51 -36.37
C PRO A 407 -38.30 -7.96 -36.65
N PRO A 408 -39.00 -8.53 -35.64
CA PRO A 408 -40.33 -9.08 -35.88
C PRO A 408 -41.25 -7.96 -36.39
N PRO A 409 -42.25 -8.27 -37.22
CA PRO A 409 -43.18 -7.27 -37.72
C PRO A 409 -43.80 -6.50 -36.54
N PRO A 410 -44.10 -5.19 -36.71
CA PRO A 410 -44.68 -4.39 -35.65
C PRO A 410 -45.96 -5.08 -35.15
N PRO A 411 -46.06 -5.38 -33.84
CA PRO A 411 -47.03 -6.35 -33.35
C PRO A 411 -48.45 -5.88 -33.57
N THR A 412 -49.22 -6.72 -34.26
CA THR A 412 -50.61 -6.46 -34.69
C THR A 412 -51.61 -6.68 -33.57
N THR A 413 -51.22 -7.39 -32.51
CA THR A 413 -52.05 -7.65 -31.34
C THR A 413 -51.27 -7.45 -30.04
N ILE A 414 -51.97 -7.16 -28.93
CA ILE A 414 -51.38 -7.05 -27.59
C ILE A 414 -50.67 -8.36 -27.18
N ARG A 415 -51.22 -9.51 -27.59
CA ARG A 415 -50.61 -10.82 -27.34
C ARG A 415 -49.29 -10.97 -28.08
N GLU A 416 -49.24 -10.59 -29.36
CA GLU A 416 -48.01 -10.59 -30.16
C GLU A 416 -46.97 -9.63 -29.58
N PHE A 417 -47.37 -8.43 -29.14
CA PHE A 417 -46.49 -7.48 -28.45
C PHE A 417 -45.88 -8.09 -27.18
N LEU A 418 -46.70 -8.77 -26.36
CA LEU A 418 -46.22 -9.46 -25.16
C LEU A 418 -45.26 -10.60 -25.51
N GLU A 419 -45.61 -11.48 -26.46
CA GLU A 419 -44.77 -12.61 -26.89
C GLU A 419 -43.43 -12.13 -27.48
N GLN A 420 -43.40 -11.01 -28.20
CA GLN A 420 -42.17 -10.35 -28.69
C GLN A 420 -41.31 -9.75 -27.56
N ASN A 421 -41.91 -9.32 -26.44
CA ASN A 421 -41.22 -8.63 -25.33
C ASN A 421 -40.99 -9.48 -24.07
N LEU A 422 -41.30 -10.78 -24.10
CA LEU A 422 -41.18 -11.70 -22.96
C LEU A 422 -39.78 -11.72 -22.31
N GLU A 423 -38.72 -11.41 -23.05
CA GLU A 423 -37.34 -11.42 -22.54
C GLU A 423 -37.01 -10.18 -21.67
N HIS A 424 -37.77 -9.09 -21.81
CA HIS A 424 -37.65 -7.88 -21.00
C HIS A 424 -38.59 -7.88 -19.77
N LEU A 425 -39.55 -8.82 -19.69
CA LEU A 425 -40.49 -8.90 -18.58
C LEU A 425 -39.82 -9.25 -17.23
N PRO A 426 -38.88 -10.23 -17.12
CA PRO A 426 -38.18 -10.49 -15.87
C PRO A 426 -37.38 -9.29 -15.33
N PRO A 427 -36.50 -8.60 -16.10
CA PRO A 427 -35.77 -7.45 -15.58
C PRO A 427 -36.69 -6.27 -15.24
N ALA A 428 -37.83 -6.10 -15.92
CA ALA A 428 -38.84 -5.11 -15.52
C ALA A 428 -39.44 -5.42 -14.13
N ILE A 429 -39.83 -6.68 -13.88
CA ILE A 429 -40.32 -7.13 -12.56
C ILE A 429 -39.24 -6.95 -11.48
N TYR A 430 -38.00 -7.38 -11.75
CA TYR A 430 -36.88 -7.17 -10.82
C TYR A 430 -36.60 -5.68 -10.57
N THR A 431 -36.78 -4.81 -11.57
CA THR A 431 -36.63 -3.35 -11.39
C THR A 431 -37.72 -2.80 -10.47
N LEU A 432 -38.98 -3.22 -10.63
CA LEU A 432 -40.08 -2.80 -9.73
C LEU A 432 -39.86 -3.29 -8.29
N LEU A 433 -39.39 -4.52 -8.10
CA LEU A 433 -38.99 -5.05 -6.78
C LEU A 433 -37.76 -4.32 -6.20
N SER A 434 -36.83 -3.90 -7.06
CA SER A 434 -35.65 -3.11 -6.69
C SER A 434 -36.05 -1.70 -6.22
N CYS A 435 -36.95 -1.02 -6.95
CA CYS A 435 -37.58 0.23 -6.51
C CYS A 435 -38.30 0.05 -5.17
N TRP A 436 -39.14 -0.98 -5.04
CA TRP A 436 -39.88 -1.23 -3.81
C TRP A 436 -38.94 -1.45 -2.61
N THR A 437 -37.96 -2.35 -2.72
CA THR A 437 -36.99 -2.60 -1.63
C THR A 437 -36.22 -1.33 -1.27
N ARG A 438 -35.69 -0.59 -2.25
CA ARG A 438 -34.79 0.54 -1.97
C ARG A 438 -35.53 1.77 -1.46
N PHE A 439 -36.71 2.09 -1.99
CA PHE A 439 -37.50 3.25 -1.53
C PHE A 439 -38.37 2.99 -0.29
N HIS A 440 -38.58 1.72 0.11
CA HIS A 440 -39.37 1.39 1.30
C HIS A 440 -38.84 2.12 2.55
N LYS A 441 -39.70 2.93 3.19
CA LYS A 441 -39.38 3.71 4.40
C LYS A 441 -38.04 4.49 4.32
N ILE A 442 -37.65 5.01 3.15
CA ILE A 442 -36.33 5.65 2.94
C ILE A 442 -36.11 6.95 3.75
N GLY A 443 -37.20 7.68 4.05
CA GLY A 443 -37.19 8.85 4.94
C GLY A 443 -37.28 8.54 6.44
N LYS A 444 -37.22 7.26 6.86
CA LYS A 444 -37.41 6.86 8.27
C LYS A 444 -36.30 7.33 9.21
N ALA A 445 -35.05 7.32 8.75
CA ALA A 445 -33.94 7.95 9.47
C ALA A 445 -33.98 9.45 9.18
N ASN A 446 -34.60 10.24 10.06
CA ASN A 446 -34.65 11.70 9.95
C ASN A 446 -33.35 12.39 10.40
N PHE A 447 -32.23 11.66 10.44
CA PHE A 447 -30.91 12.11 10.85
C PHE A 447 -29.83 11.62 9.88
N VAL A 448 -28.67 12.28 9.93
CA VAL A 448 -27.46 11.99 9.15
C VAL A 448 -26.83 10.68 9.62
N VAL A 449 -26.67 9.70 8.72
CA VAL A 449 -26.03 8.40 9.03
C VAL A 449 -24.52 8.40 8.76
N TRP A 450 -23.86 7.26 9.03
CA TRP A 450 -22.47 6.96 8.70
C TRP A 450 -22.14 7.36 7.24
N ASP A 451 -21.02 8.09 7.06
CA ASP A 451 -20.49 8.71 5.83
C ASP A 451 -21.41 9.63 5.00
N GLU A 452 -22.73 9.61 5.22
CA GLU A 452 -23.66 10.63 4.73
C GLU A 452 -23.30 12.03 5.30
N ALA A 453 -22.69 12.06 6.49
CA ALA A 453 -22.02 13.22 7.06
C ALA A 453 -20.96 13.83 6.13
N HIS A 454 -20.08 12.99 5.59
CA HIS A 454 -18.99 13.42 4.71
C HIS A 454 -19.51 13.77 3.31
N PHE A 455 -20.26 12.88 2.68
CA PHE A 455 -20.63 13.05 1.27
C PHE A 455 -21.77 14.06 1.06
N GLY A 456 -22.66 14.24 2.03
CA GLY A 456 -23.62 15.36 2.05
C GLY A 456 -22.93 16.72 2.23
N LYS A 457 -21.89 16.81 3.06
CA LYS A 457 -21.07 18.02 3.20
C LYS A 457 -20.33 18.38 1.90
N PHE A 458 -19.69 17.40 1.25
CA PHE A 458 -19.05 17.65 -0.05
C PHE A 458 -20.06 18.06 -1.14
N GLY A 459 -21.25 17.45 -1.18
CA GLY A 459 -22.34 17.89 -2.05
C GLY A 459 -22.77 19.34 -1.78
N SER A 460 -22.76 19.76 -0.51
CA SER A 460 -23.06 21.14 -0.09
C SER A 460 -22.01 22.14 -0.57
N HIS A 461 -20.72 21.79 -0.56
CA HIS A 461 -19.66 22.64 -1.10
C HIS A 461 -19.77 22.85 -2.62
N TYR A 462 -20.27 21.86 -3.39
CA TYR A 462 -20.59 22.07 -4.82
C TYR A 462 -21.70 23.10 -5.05
N LEU A 463 -22.72 23.14 -4.19
CA LEU A 463 -23.82 24.12 -4.26
C LEU A 463 -23.35 25.52 -3.87
N LYS A 464 -22.55 25.62 -2.80
CA LYS A 464 -21.89 26.86 -2.35
C LYS A 464 -20.75 27.33 -3.26
N ARG A 465 -20.26 26.45 -4.14
CA ARG A 465 -19.11 26.67 -5.04
C ARG A 465 -17.77 26.90 -4.33
N GLU A 466 -17.67 26.43 -3.09
CA GLU A 466 -16.49 26.49 -2.21
C GLU A 466 -15.53 25.35 -2.56
N PHE A 467 -14.25 25.65 -2.75
CA PHE A 467 -13.23 24.61 -2.91
C PHE A 467 -13.04 23.82 -1.60
N TYR A 468 -12.89 22.50 -1.72
CA TYR A 468 -12.56 21.61 -0.61
C TYR A 468 -11.60 20.51 -1.08
N PHE A 469 -10.84 19.93 -0.15
CA PHE A 469 -9.98 18.78 -0.41
C PHE A 469 -10.60 17.46 0.09
N ASP A 470 -10.40 16.36 -0.65
CA ASP A 470 -10.74 15.01 -0.24
C ASP A 470 -9.95 13.95 -1.04
N VAL A 471 -9.70 12.77 -0.45
CA VAL A 471 -8.95 11.63 -1.01
C VAL A 471 -9.63 10.85 -2.15
N HIS A 472 -10.85 11.19 -2.56
CA HIS A 472 -11.65 10.47 -3.57
C HIS A 472 -11.97 11.35 -4.78
N PRO A 473 -11.78 10.83 -6.01
CA PRO A 473 -12.11 11.53 -7.25
C PRO A 473 -13.53 12.13 -7.31
N PRO A 474 -13.72 13.23 -8.05
CA PRO A 474 -14.82 14.15 -7.81
C PRO A 474 -16.19 13.72 -8.35
N LEU A 475 -16.29 12.77 -9.28
CA LEU A 475 -17.55 12.51 -10.01
C LEU A 475 -18.69 12.08 -9.07
N GLY A 476 -18.42 11.21 -8.10
CA GLY A 476 -19.44 10.76 -7.15
C GLY A 476 -19.96 11.90 -6.27
N LYS A 477 -19.06 12.77 -5.80
CA LYS A 477 -19.38 13.93 -4.96
C LYS A 477 -20.13 15.00 -5.77
N MET A 478 -19.72 15.22 -7.02
CA MET A 478 -20.37 16.13 -7.97
C MET A 478 -21.77 15.64 -8.36
N LEU A 479 -21.98 14.33 -8.50
CA LEU A 479 -23.31 13.74 -8.68
C LEU A 479 -24.19 13.91 -7.43
N ILE A 480 -23.63 13.83 -6.21
CA ILE A 480 -24.37 14.16 -4.97
C ILE A 480 -24.73 15.66 -4.92
N GLY A 481 -23.83 16.56 -5.34
CA GLY A 481 -24.14 17.99 -5.50
C GLY A 481 -25.26 18.25 -6.52
N LEU A 482 -25.22 17.56 -7.67
CA LEU A 482 -26.28 17.60 -8.68
C LEU A 482 -27.62 17.06 -8.14
N ILE A 483 -27.60 15.98 -7.36
CA ILE A 483 -28.78 15.45 -6.67
C ILE A 483 -29.33 16.47 -5.68
N GLY A 484 -28.46 17.17 -4.94
CA GLY A 484 -28.84 18.30 -4.08
C GLY A 484 -29.60 19.37 -4.88
N LEU A 485 -29.01 19.86 -5.97
CA LEU A 485 -29.61 20.87 -6.85
C LEU A 485 -30.98 20.42 -7.41
N LEU A 486 -31.06 19.18 -7.92
CA LEU A 486 -32.30 18.61 -8.48
C LEU A 486 -33.37 18.34 -7.42
N SER A 487 -32.99 18.16 -6.16
CA SER A 487 -33.92 18.02 -5.03
C SER A 487 -34.41 19.35 -4.45
N GLY A 488 -33.83 20.48 -4.87
CA GLY A 488 -34.13 21.81 -4.31
C GLY A 488 -33.33 22.15 -3.04
N TYR A 489 -32.23 21.45 -2.77
CA TYR A 489 -31.33 21.76 -1.64
C TYR A 489 -30.39 22.93 -1.99
N ASP A 490 -30.14 23.81 -1.02
CA ASP A 490 -29.38 25.07 -1.15
C ASP A 490 -27.89 24.95 -0.76
N GLY A 491 -27.49 23.87 -0.09
CA GLY A 491 -26.13 23.70 0.43
C GLY A 491 -25.90 24.30 1.82
N TYR A 492 -26.89 24.88 2.49
CA TYR A 492 -26.67 25.60 3.75
C TYR A 492 -26.42 24.67 4.95
N PHE A 493 -27.07 23.52 5.01
CA PHE A 493 -27.02 22.58 6.14
C PHE A 493 -25.63 21.93 6.32
N ASP A 494 -25.11 21.99 7.55
CA ASP A 494 -23.86 21.31 7.93
C ASP A 494 -24.17 19.87 8.38
N PHE A 495 -23.74 18.90 7.56
CA PHE A 495 -23.99 17.47 7.72
C PHE A 495 -23.15 16.86 8.87
N LYS A 496 -23.46 17.24 10.11
CA LYS A 496 -22.86 16.67 11.32
C LYS A 496 -23.39 15.25 11.56
N SER A 497 -22.50 14.32 11.90
CA SER A 497 -22.88 12.92 12.18
C SER A 497 -23.95 12.83 13.27
N GLY A 498 -25.03 12.09 13.02
CA GLY A 498 -26.15 11.92 13.94
C GLY A 498 -27.05 13.14 14.14
N SER A 499 -26.84 14.26 13.45
CA SER A 499 -27.76 15.41 13.54
C SER A 499 -29.07 15.14 12.81
N SER A 500 -30.19 15.61 13.36
CA SER A 500 -31.49 15.56 12.69
C SER A 500 -31.58 16.55 11.54
N TYR A 501 -32.22 16.14 10.45
CA TYR A 501 -32.51 17.03 9.32
C TYR A 501 -33.65 18.00 9.68
N PRO A 502 -33.47 19.32 9.45
CA PRO A 502 -34.56 20.28 9.54
C PRO A 502 -35.50 20.16 8.33
N GLU A 503 -36.74 20.64 8.48
CA GLU A 503 -37.82 20.46 7.49
C GLU A 503 -37.52 21.05 6.10
N ASN A 504 -36.61 22.02 6.00
CA ASN A 504 -36.22 22.65 4.75
C ASN A 504 -35.17 21.85 3.94
N VAL A 505 -34.60 20.77 4.48
CA VAL A 505 -33.60 19.95 3.77
C VAL A 505 -34.29 18.75 3.10
N PRO A 506 -34.29 18.64 1.75
CA PRO A 506 -35.00 17.58 1.02
C PRO A 506 -34.27 16.23 1.02
N TYR A 507 -33.72 15.80 2.17
CA TYR A 507 -32.90 14.59 2.31
C TYR A 507 -33.58 13.31 1.78
N VAL A 508 -34.92 13.23 1.90
CA VAL A 508 -35.71 12.10 1.37
C VAL A 508 -35.59 12.02 -0.15
N ALA A 509 -35.69 13.15 -0.86
CA ALA A 509 -35.53 13.20 -2.31
C ALA A 509 -34.07 12.92 -2.73
N MET A 510 -33.10 13.47 -1.99
CA MET A 510 -31.66 13.19 -2.21
C MET A 510 -31.34 11.69 -2.06
N ARG A 511 -31.89 11.03 -1.05
CA ARG A 511 -31.74 9.57 -0.85
C ARG A 511 -32.46 8.77 -1.93
N VAL A 512 -33.66 9.15 -2.37
CA VAL A 512 -34.35 8.49 -3.49
C VAL A 512 -33.54 8.58 -4.78
N MET A 513 -33.02 9.76 -5.12
CA MET A 513 -32.18 9.93 -6.31
C MET A 513 -30.86 9.17 -6.22
N THR A 514 -30.20 9.15 -5.06
CA THR A 514 -28.99 8.33 -4.85
C THR A 514 -29.30 6.84 -4.97
N ALA A 515 -30.45 6.40 -4.43
CA ALA A 515 -30.89 5.01 -4.47
C ALA A 515 -31.27 4.53 -5.87
N MET A 516 -31.51 5.41 -6.86
CA MET A 516 -31.68 5.01 -8.26
C MET A 516 -30.47 4.23 -8.82
N PHE A 517 -29.26 4.59 -8.42
CA PHE A 517 -28.04 3.85 -8.79
C PHE A 517 -28.08 2.42 -8.22
N GLY A 518 -28.47 2.30 -6.95
CA GLY A 518 -28.73 1.02 -6.30
C GLY A 518 -29.84 0.22 -6.97
N VAL A 519 -30.90 0.89 -7.46
CA VAL A 519 -32.02 0.24 -8.14
C VAL A 519 -31.55 -0.44 -9.42
N ALA A 520 -30.73 0.26 -10.22
CA ALA A 520 -30.24 -0.19 -11.51
C ALA A 520 -29.22 -1.34 -11.45
N MET A 521 -28.57 -1.57 -10.29
CA MET A 521 -27.69 -2.74 -10.09
C MET A 521 -28.40 -4.08 -10.36
N VAL A 522 -29.68 -4.21 -9.98
CA VAL A 522 -30.44 -5.47 -10.11
C VAL A 522 -30.68 -5.87 -11.58
N PRO A 523 -31.28 -5.01 -12.46
CA PRO A 523 -31.41 -5.35 -13.87
C PRO A 523 -30.06 -5.43 -14.60
N LEU A 524 -29.03 -4.67 -14.21
CA LEU A 524 -27.67 -4.84 -14.73
C LEU A 524 -27.09 -6.23 -14.40
N GLY A 525 -27.32 -6.73 -13.18
CA GLY A 525 -26.93 -8.08 -12.79
C GLY A 525 -27.65 -9.17 -13.59
N TRP A 526 -28.96 -9.02 -13.83
CA TRP A 526 -29.72 -9.90 -14.72
C TRP A 526 -29.13 -9.91 -16.14
N TYR A 527 -28.94 -8.73 -16.75
CA TYR A 527 -28.45 -8.65 -18.12
C TYR A 527 -26.98 -9.13 -18.23
N THR A 528 -26.14 -8.89 -17.22
CA THR A 528 -24.77 -9.44 -17.19
C THR A 528 -24.78 -10.97 -17.14
N ALA A 529 -25.66 -11.60 -16.34
CA ALA A 529 -25.78 -13.06 -16.32
C ALA A 529 -26.27 -13.63 -17.68
N VAL A 530 -27.15 -12.91 -18.38
CA VAL A 530 -27.59 -13.27 -19.74
C VAL A 530 -26.45 -13.14 -20.76
N GLU A 531 -25.65 -12.07 -20.72
CA GLU A 531 -24.50 -11.90 -21.62
C GLU A 531 -23.35 -12.85 -21.30
N LEU A 532 -23.18 -13.27 -20.04
CA LEU A 532 -22.30 -14.38 -19.63
C LEU A 532 -22.84 -15.75 -20.08
N GLY A 533 -23.97 -15.83 -20.80
CA GLY A 533 -24.50 -17.06 -21.37
C GLY A 533 -25.05 -18.08 -20.36
N MET A 534 -25.39 -17.65 -19.14
CA MET A 534 -25.97 -18.52 -18.12
C MET A 534 -27.40 -18.93 -18.46
N SER A 535 -27.88 -20.08 -17.98
CA SER A 535 -29.29 -20.44 -18.15
C SER A 535 -30.22 -19.46 -17.43
N ARG A 536 -31.46 -19.33 -17.91
CA ARG A 536 -32.49 -18.45 -17.31
C ARG A 536 -32.67 -18.67 -15.80
N ARG A 537 -32.43 -19.88 -15.29
CA ARG A 537 -32.50 -20.22 -13.85
C ARG A 537 -31.37 -19.56 -13.06
N ALA A 538 -30.14 -19.61 -13.56
CA ALA A 538 -29.02 -18.91 -12.96
C ALA A 538 -29.17 -17.38 -13.05
N CYS A 539 -29.67 -16.83 -14.17
CA CYS A 539 -29.97 -15.39 -14.27
C CYS A 539 -30.99 -14.94 -13.21
N HIS A 540 -32.03 -15.75 -12.95
CA HIS A 540 -32.98 -15.51 -11.86
C HIS A 540 -32.30 -15.53 -10.48
N LEU A 541 -31.39 -16.47 -10.21
CA LEU A 541 -30.67 -16.51 -8.93
C LEU A 541 -29.67 -15.36 -8.77
N VAL A 542 -28.94 -14.97 -9.82
CA VAL A 542 -28.03 -13.80 -9.77
C VAL A 542 -28.81 -12.51 -9.49
N ALA A 543 -29.90 -12.26 -10.22
CA ALA A 543 -30.77 -11.12 -9.97
C ALA A 543 -31.39 -11.15 -8.56
N LEU A 544 -31.76 -12.34 -8.06
CA LEU A 544 -32.29 -12.52 -6.70
C LEU A 544 -31.23 -12.25 -5.62
N MET A 545 -30.00 -12.75 -5.77
CA MET A 545 -28.90 -12.48 -4.84
C MET A 545 -28.56 -10.98 -4.77
N ILE A 546 -28.66 -10.24 -5.88
CA ILE A 546 -28.40 -8.79 -5.95
C ILE A 546 -29.60 -7.96 -5.42
N LEU A 547 -30.83 -8.46 -5.58
CA LEU A 547 -32.03 -7.84 -5.00
C LEU A 547 -32.12 -8.03 -3.48
N CYS A 548 -31.76 -9.23 -3.00
CA CYS A 548 -31.98 -9.72 -1.65
C CYS A 548 -30.71 -9.82 -0.79
N ASP A 549 -29.63 -9.11 -1.15
CA ASP A 549 -28.53 -8.87 -0.21
C ASP A 549 -28.82 -7.64 0.67
N VAL A 550 -28.72 -7.83 1.99
CA VAL A 550 -29.00 -6.78 2.98
C VAL A 550 -27.92 -5.68 2.99
N ALA A 551 -26.67 -5.97 2.65
CA ALA A 551 -25.61 -4.96 2.66
C ALA A 551 -25.65 -4.05 1.42
N TRP A 552 -25.83 -4.62 0.21
CA TRP A 552 -26.11 -3.82 -0.99
C TRP A 552 -27.38 -2.98 -0.83
N LEU A 553 -28.43 -3.52 -0.20
CA LEU A 553 -29.65 -2.76 0.11
C LEU A 553 -29.42 -1.65 1.15
N CYS A 554 -28.60 -1.88 2.18
CA CYS A 554 -28.32 -0.89 3.21
C CYS A 554 -27.47 0.27 2.66
N ILE A 555 -26.34 -0.03 2.01
CA ILE A 555 -25.40 0.99 1.51
C ILE A 555 -26.03 1.87 0.42
N SER A 556 -26.95 1.33 -0.38
CA SER A 556 -27.52 2.05 -1.52
C SER A 556 -28.76 2.91 -1.20
N ARG A 557 -29.10 3.11 0.08
CA ARG A 557 -30.31 3.87 0.50
C ARG A 557 -30.03 5.21 1.18
N PHE A 558 -28.77 5.54 1.38
CA PHE A 558 -28.30 6.79 2.00
C PHE A 558 -27.51 7.62 0.99
N ILE A 559 -27.18 8.88 1.32
CA ILE A 559 -26.43 9.78 0.41
C ILE A 559 -24.94 9.40 0.43
N LEU A 560 -24.60 8.27 -0.21
CA LEU A 560 -23.28 7.64 -0.21
C LEU A 560 -22.76 7.42 -1.63
N LEU A 561 -21.45 7.59 -1.83
CA LEU A 561 -20.80 7.36 -3.14
C LEU A 561 -20.76 5.87 -3.54
N ASP A 562 -20.81 4.95 -2.58
CA ASP A 562 -20.62 3.53 -2.87
C ASP A 562 -21.78 2.95 -3.70
N ALA A 563 -22.98 3.54 -3.64
CA ALA A 563 -24.08 3.25 -4.57
C ALA A 563 -23.71 3.52 -6.03
N MET A 564 -22.99 4.63 -6.28
CA MET A 564 -22.53 5.03 -7.61
C MET A 564 -21.32 4.20 -8.05
N LEU A 565 -20.39 3.92 -7.13
CA LEU A 565 -19.25 3.02 -7.38
C LEU A 565 -19.74 1.64 -7.83
N LEU A 566 -20.66 1.04 -7.08
CA LEU A 566 -21.24 -0.27 -7.39
C LEU A 566 -21.96 -0.25 -8.75
N TYR A 567 -22.78 0.78 -9.02
CA TYR A 567 -23.43 0.94 -10.31
C TYR A 567 -22.44 0.99 -11.49
N PHE A 568 -21.36 1.79 -11.39
CA PHE A 568 -20.38 1.86 -12.47
C PHE A 568 -19.49 0.61 -12.56
N THR A 569 -19.20 -0.09 -11.46
CA THR A 569 -18.56 -1.42 -11.51
C THR A 569 -19.43 -2.43 -12.25
N PHE A 570 -20.72 -2.52 -11.91
CA PHE A 570 -21.69 -3.41 -12.57
C PHE A 570 -21.82 -3.06 -14.07
N THR A 571 -21.93 -1.77 -14.39
CA THR A 571 -21.98 -1.27 -15.78
C THR A 571 -20.71 -1.60 -16.56
N THR A 572 -19.53 -1.53 -15.92
CA THR A 572 -18.26 -1.85 -16.59
C THR A 572 -18.17 -3.33 -16.95
N VAL A 573 -18.57 -4.23 -16.05
CA VAL A 573 -18.62 -5.68 -16.33
C VAL A 573 -19.72 -6.00 -17.37
N PHE A 574 -20.87 -5.32 -17.32
CA PHE A 574 -21.91 -5.46 -18.34
C PHE A 574 -21.40 -5.06 -19.74
N CYS A 575 -20.77 -3.89 -19.88
CA CYS A 575 -20.21 -3.44 -21.16
C CYS A 575 -19.07 -4.35 -21.65
N LEU A 576 -18.26 -4.91 -20.76
CA LEU A 576 -17.22 -5.89 -21.08
C LEU A 576 -17.81 -7.20 -21.65
N THR A 577 -18.82 -7.76 -20.97
CA THR A 577 -19.49 -9.01 -21.41
C THR A 577 -20.26 -8.82 -22.71
N LYS A 578 -20.89 -7.64 -22.91
CA LYS A 578 -21.39 -7.21 -24.21
C LYS A 578 -20.29 -7.23 -25.26
N PHE A 579 -19.21 -6.49 -25.05
CA PHE A 579 -18.08 -6.37 -25.99
C PHE A 579 -17.50 -7.74 -26.41
N HIS A 580 -17.34 -8.67 -25.47
CA HIS A 580 -16.96 -10.07 -25.76
C HIS A 580 -17.91 -10.71 -26.79
N ASN A 581 -19.23 -10.61 -26.57
CA ASN A 581 -20.24 -11.19 -27.46
C ASN A 581 -20.26 -10.57 -28.88
N GLN A 582 -19.59 -9.44 -29.14
CA GLN A 582 -19.42 -8.88 -30.50
C GLN A 582 -18.07 -9.25 -31.16
N GLN A 583 -17.19 -10.02 -30.52
CA GLN A 583 -15.87 -10.35 -31.08
C GLN A 583 -15.91 -11.12 -32.40
N TYR A 584 -17.02 -11.81 -32.70
CA TYR A 584 -17.26 -12.45 -34.01
C TYR A 584 -17.46 -11.45 -35.17
N GLN A 585 -17.71 -10.17 -34.89
CA GLN A 585 -17.85 -9.09 -35.88
C GLN A 585 -17.04 -7.85 -35.45
N PRO A 586 -15.69 -7.95 -35.47
CA PRO A 586 -14.82 -6.87 -35.05
C PRO A 586 -14.99 -5.63 -35.94
N PHE A 587 -14.79 -4.45 -35.35
CA PHE A 587 -14.95 -3.14 -35.99
C PHE A 587 -16.36 -2.84 -36.54
N SER A 588 -17.36 -3.66 -36.24
CA SER A 588 -18.77 -3.30 -36.46
C SER A 588 -19.20 -2.12 -35.59
N ILE A 589 -20.33 -1.47 -35.92
CA ILE A 589 -20.88 -0.35 -35.15
C ILE A 589 -21.18 -0.80 -33.71
N ASP A 590 -21.82 -1.97 -33.54
CA ASP A 590 -22.07 -2.58 -32.24
C ASP A 590 -20.76 -2.80 -31.45
N TRP A 591 -19.71 -3.34 -32.09
CA TRP A 591 -18.40 -3.58 -31.46
C TRP A 591 -17.75 -2.28 -30.97
N TRP A 592 -17.74 -1.24 -31.79
CA TRP A 592 -17.23 0.09 -31.41
C TRP A 592 -18.07 0.76 -30.32
N LEU A 593 -19.39 0.59 -30.34
CA LEU A 593 -20.30 1.10 -29.32
C LEU A 593 -19.98 0.49 -27.95
N TRP A 594 -19.96 -0.83 -27.84
CA TRP A 594 -19.71 -1.49 -26.55
C TRP A 594 -18.27 -1.35 -26.06
N LEU A 595 -17.28 -1.29 -26.96
CA LEU A 595 -15.91 -0.93 -26.62
C LEU A 595 -15.81 0.49 -26.05
N SER A 596 -16.48 1.47 -26.66
CA SER A 596 -16.47 2.86 -26.21
C SER A 596 -17.27 3.07 -24.91
N LEU A 597 -18.40 2.37 -24.75
CA LEU A 597 -19.17 2.36 -23.50
C LEU A 597 -18.40 1.71 -22.34
N THR A 598 -17.61 0.67 -22.62
CA THR A 598 -16.67 0.10 -21.63
C THR A 598 -15.66 1.17 -21.21
N GLY A 599 -15.07 1.90 -22.17
CA GLY A 599 -14.17 3.03 -21.91
C GLY A 599 -14.77 4.14 -21.05
N ILE A 600 -15.97 4.59 -21.40
CA ILE A 600 -16.69 5.62 -20.62
C ILE A 600 -16.99 5.12 -19.21
N SER A 601 -17.41 3.86 -19.06
CA SER A 601 -17.70 3.26 -17.76
C SER A 601 -16.45 3.12 -16.87
N ILE A 602 -15.30 2.75 -17.45
CA ILE A 602 -13.98 2.75 -16.79
C ILE A 602 -13.61 4.17 -16.31
N GLY A 603 -13.83 5.17 -17.16
CA GLY A 603 -13.63 6.58 -16.81
C GLY A 603 -14.51 6.99 -15.63
N CYS A 604 -15.80 6.68 -15.67
CA CYS A 604 -16.75 7.00 -14.61
C CYS A 604 -16.43 6.30 -13.28
N VAL A 605 -16.20 4.98 -13.27
CA VAL A 605 -15.92 4.23 -12.03
C VAL A 605 -14.64 4.72 -11.35
N SER A 606 -13.58 4.97 -12.14
CA SER A 606 -12.32 5.53 -11.65
C SER A 606 -12.48 6.96 -11.12
N SER A 607 -13.40 7.74 -11.71
CA SER A 607 -13.73 9.10 -11.28
C SER A 607 -14.63 9.18 -10.04
N VAL A 608 -15.14 8.06 -9.52
CA VAL A 608 -15.91 7.99 -8.25
C VAL A 608 -15.04 7.57 -7.07
N LYS A 609 -14.20 6.53 -7.23
CA LYS A 609 -13.28 6.02 -6.20
C LYS A 609 -12.16 5.25 -6.90
N TRP A 610 -10.91 5.37 -6.44
CA TRP A 610 -9.79 4.61 -7.05
C TRP A 610 -9.90 3.07 -6.93
N VAL A 611 -10.83 2.55 -6.12
CA VAL A 611 -11.26 1.14 -6.15
C VAL A 611 -11.75 0.72 -7.55
N GLY A 612 -12.25 1.65 -8.37
CA GLY A 612 -12.59 1.43 -9.78
C GLY A 612 -11.40 1.03 -10.67
N LEU A 613 -10.16 1.26 -10.24
CA LEU A 613 -8.96 0.77 -10.93
C LEU A 613 -8.87 -0.77 -10.90
N PHE A 614 -9.55 -1.45 -9.97
CA PHE A 614 -9.56 -2.92 -9.90
C PHE A 614 -10.42 -3.55 -11.01
N VAL A 615 -11.59 -2.99 -11.33
CA VAL A 615 -12.37 -3.41 -12.52
C VAL A 615 -11.71 -2.95 -13.82
N THR A 616 -10.99 -1.83 -13.78
CA THR A 616 -10.12 -1.41 -14.90
C THR A 616 -9.02 -2.44 -15.17
N ALA A 617 -8.37 -2.96 -14.13
CA ALA A 617 -7.38 -4.04 -14.24
C ALA A 617 -7.99 -5.35 -14.75
N LEU A 618 -9.22 -5.68 -14.39
CA LEU A 618 -9.93 -6.86 -14.95
C LEU A 618 -10.14 -6.72 -16.46
N VAL A 619 -10.64 -5.56 -16.91
CA VAL A 619 -10.76 -5.26 -18.35
C VAL A 619 -9.38 -5.29 -19.01
N GLY A 620 -8.34 -4.77 -18.35
CA GLY A 620 -6.96 -4.78 -18.81
C GLY A 620 -6.42 -6.20 -19.06
N LEU A 621 -6.50 -7.10 -18.07
CA LEU A 621 -6.05 -8.49 -18.21
C LEU A 621 -6.81 -9.23 -19.32
N TYR A 622 -8.14 -9.09 -19.35
CA TYR A 622 -8.96 -9.63 -20.43
C TYR A 622 -8.54 -9.10 -21.81
N THR A 623 -8.22 -7.80 -21.90
CA THR A 623 -7.80 -7.14 -23.15
C THR A 623 -6.41 -7.60 -23.60
N VAL A 624 -5.51 -7.92 -22.67
CA VAL A 624 -4.18 -8.50 -22.95
C VAL A 624 -4.31 -9.94 -23.45
N GLU A 625 -5.13 -10.78 -22.78
CA GLU A 625 -5.45 -12.14 -23.23
C GLU A 625 -6.08 -12.11 -24.64
N ASP A 626 -7.07 -11.26 -24.86
CA ASP A 626 -7.78 -11.10 -26.14
C ASP A 626 -6.88 -10.60 -27.29
N LEU A 627 -5.80 -9.87 -26.98
CA LEU A 627 -4.77 -9.44 -27.94
C LEU A 627 -3.70 -10.51 -28.16
N TRP A 628 -3.37 -11.30 -27.14
CA TRP A 628 -2.44 -12.43 -27.20
C TRP A 628 -2.98 -13.55 -28.10
N ASP A 629 -4.24 -13.92 -27.94
CA ASP A 629 -4.90 -14.93 -28.81
C ASP A 629 -4.94 -14.47 -30.28
N LYS A 630 -5.08 -13.16 -30.53
CA LYS A 630 -5.02 -12.55 -31.88
C LYS A 630 -3.60 -12.34 -32.40
N PHE A 631 -2.59 -12.53 -31.57
CA PHE A 631 -1.20 -12.68 -31.98
C PHE A 631 -0.88 -14.14 -32.34
N GLY A 632 -1.60 -15.11 -31.76
CA GLY A 632 -1.55 -16.52 -32.16
C GLY A 632 -2.26 -16.86 -33.48
N ASP A 633 -3.28 -16.09 -33.90
CA ASP A 633 -3.99 -16.37 -35.16
C ASP A 633 -3.20 -15.91 -36.41
N LEU A 634 -2.41 -16.83 -36.96
CA LEU A 634 -1.66 -16.70 -38.21
C LEU A 634 -2.52 -16.37 -39.46
N ARG A 635 -3.85 -16.35 -39.36
CA ARG A 635 -4.77 -15.93 -40.44
C ARG A 635 -5.03 -14.42 -40.44
N MET A 636 -4.72 -13.72 -39.36
CA MET A 636 -4.95 -12.27 -39.24
C MET A 636 -3.82 -11.48 -39.91
N SER A 637 -4.16 -10.38 -40.58
CA SER A 637 -3.14 -9.48 -41.15
C SER A 637 -2.58 -8.53 -40.09
N VAL A 638 -1.30 -8.18 -40.22
CA VAL A 638 -0.63 -7.19 -39.34
C VAL A 638 -1.40 -5.86 -39.30
N GLN A 639 -2.02 -5.45 -40.42
CA GLN A 639 -2.88 -4.27 -40.46
C GLN A 639 -4.14 -4.43 -39.57
N ALA A 640 -4.85 -5.55 -39.65
CA ALA A 640 -6.01 -5.80 -38.78
C ALA A 640 -5.61 -5.88 -37.30
N GLN A 641 -4.43 -6.41 -37.01
CA GLN A 641 -3.87 -6.44 -35.65
C GLN A 641 -3.52 -5.03 -35.14
N LEU A 642 -2.89 -4.18 -35.94
CA LEU A 642 -2.62 -2.78 -35.61
C LEU A 642 -3.91 -1.99 -35.36
N TRP A 643 -4.95 -2.19 -36.19
CA TRP A 643 -6.28 -1.62 -35.93
C TRP A 643 -6.87 -2.09 -34.60
N HIS A 644 -6.65 -3.35 -34.23
CA HIS A 644 -7.11 -3.90 -32.96
C HIS A 644 -6.39 -3.33 -31.73
N TRP A 645 -5.07 -3.10 -31.82
CA TRP A 645 -4.32 -2.38 -30.81
C TRP A 645 -4.77 -0.93 -30.71
N GLY A 646 -4.81 -0.20 -31.83
CA GLY A 646 -5.21 1.21 -31.87
C GLY A 646 -6.61 1.46 -31.32
N ALA A 647 -7.59 0.62 -31.66
CA ALA A 647 -8.95 0.69 -31.13
C ALA A 647 -9.02 0.50 -29.61
N ARG A 648 -8.28 -0.47 -29.06
CA ARG A 648 -8.22 -0.73 -27.61
C ARG A 648 -7.50 0.38 -26.86
N ILE A 649 -6.39 0.91 -27.40
CA ILE A 649 -5.69 2.06 -26.81
C ILE A 649 -6.59 3.31 -26.79
N ALA A 650 -7.27 3.61 -27.90
CA ALA A 650 -8.17 4.75 -27.99
C ALA A 650 -9.34 4.64 -26.99
N CYS A 651 -10.05 3.52 -26.98
CA CYS A 651 -11.28 3.36 -26.20
C CYS A 651 -11.07 2.90 -24.75
N LEU A 652 -9.99 2.17 -24.41
CA LEU A 652 -9.77 1.62 -23.06
C LEU A 652 -8.60 2.27 -22.31
N ILE A 653 -7.88 3.21 -22.92
CA ILE A 653 -6.85 4.02 -22.23
C ILE A 653 -7.15 5.52 -22.40
N VAL A 654 -7.15 6.02 -23.64
CA VAL A 654 -7.30 7.47 -23.90
C VAL A 654 -8.68 7.99 -23.48
N LEU A 655 -9.76 7.32 -23.89
CA LEU A 655 -11.14 7.71 -23.56
C LEU A 655 -11.43 7.72 -22.04
N PRO A 656 -11.07 6.71 -21.24
CA PRO A 656 -11.16 6.77 -19.78
C PRO A 656 -10.39 7.94 -19.16
N ILE A 657 -9.16 8.19 -19.61
CA ILE A 657 -8.33 9.30 -19.11
C ILE A 657 -9.01 10.65 -19.44
N LEU A 658 -9.59 10.81 -20.62
CA LEU A 658 -10.34 12.01 -20.98
C LEU A 658 -11.58 12.21 -20.09
N VAL A 659 -12.32 11.15 -19.76
CA VAL A 659 -13.46 11.22 -18.82
C VAL A 659 -13.02 11.57 -17.38
N TYR A 660 -11.89 11.02 -16.94
CA TYR A 660 -11.29 11.34 -15.63
C TYR A 660 -10.83 12.81 -15.58
N MET A 661 -10.06 13.26 -16.57
CA MET A 661 -9.63 14.66 -16.69
C MET A 661 -10.81 15.62 -16.84
N ALA A 662 -11.87 15.25 -17.57
CA ALA A 662 -13.09 16.04 -17.68
C ALA A 662 -13.81 16.17 -16.33
N SER A 663 -13.86 15.11 -15.52
CA SER A 663 -14.45 15.14 -14.17
C SER A 663 -13.71 16.11 -13.25
N PHE A 664 -12.37 16.11 -13.27
CA PHE A 664 -11.56 17.10 -12.56
C PHE A 664 -11.69 18.51 -13.13
N LYS A 665 -11.79 18.66 -14.46
CA LYS A 665 -12.00 19.97 -15.09
C LYS A 665 -13.33 20.60 -14.69
N MET A 666 -14.40 19.79 -14.60
CA MET A 666 -15.69 20.24 -14.09
C MET A 666 -15.64 20.60 -12.59
N HIS A 667 -14.98 19.79 -11.76
CA HIS A 667 -14.75 20.10 -10.34
C HIS A 667 -14.11 21.48 -10.14
N PHE A 668 -12.99 21.79 -10.83
CA PHE A 668 -12.34 23.10 -10.75
C PHE A 668 -13.12 24.26 -11.41
N LEU A 669 -14.06 23.99 -12.32
CA LEU A 669 -14.92 25.04 -12.91
C LEU A 669 -16.13 25.37 -12.02
N ILE A 670 -16.64 24.41 -11.27
CA ILE A 670 -17.77 24.61 -10.35
C ILE A 670 -17.27 25.23 -9.05
N LEU A 671 -16.22 24.67 -8.44
CA LEU A 671 -15.64 25.12 -7.18
C LEU A 671 -14.64 26.27 -7.40
N ASN A 672 -15.16 27.49 -7.48
CA ASN A 672 -14.38 28.68 -7.84
C ASN A 672 -14.26 29.72 -6.70
N HIS A 673 -14.71 29.41 -5.48
CA HIS A 673 -14.49 30.21 -4.28
C HIS A 673 -13.50 29.52 -3.32
N SER A 674 -12.83 30.28 -2.46
CA SER A 674 -12.04 29.72 -1.36
C SER A 674 -12.94 28.91 -0.41
N GLY A 675 -12.37 27.95 0.31
CA GLY A 675 -13.10 27.02 1.14
C GLY A 675 -12.19 26.02 1.88
N PRO A 676 -12.77 25.12 2.69
CA PRO A 676 -12.03 24.31 3.64
C PRO A 676 -11.14 23.26 2.94
N GLY A 677 -9.84 23.58 2.83
CA GLY A 677 -8.82 22.73 2.22
C GLY A 677 -8.11 23.35 1.01
N ASP A 678 -8.44 24.59 0.61
CA ASP A 678 -7.70 25.29 -0.45
C ASP A 678 -6.19 25.44 -0.16
N ALA A 679 -5.83 25.53 1.12
CA ALA A 679 -4.46 25.52 1.61
C ALA A 679 -3.66 24.23 1.28
N GLN A 680 -4.29 23.11 0.92
CA GLN A 680 -3.56 21.92 0.42
C GLN A 680 -3.20 22.01 -1.07
N MET A 681 -3.71 23.02 -1.79
CA MET A 681 -3.33 23.32 -3.17
C MET A 681 -2.22 24.37 -3.23
N SER A 682 -1.47 24.39 -4.33
CA SER A 682 -0.45 25.42 -4.58
C SER A 682 -1.06 26.82 -4.49
N SER A 683 -0.30 27.79 -3.99
CA SER A 683 -0.75 29.18 -3.82
C SER A 683 -1.24 29.81 -5.12
N LEU A 684 -0.64 29.43 -6.25
CA LEU A 684 -1.06 29.86 -7.59
C LEU A 684 -2.48 29.37 -7.94
N PHE A 685 -2.87 28.15 -7.53
CA PHE A 685 -4.25 27.68 -7.69
C PHE A 685 -5.21 28.48 -6.79
N GLN A 686 -4.86 28.66 -5.51
CA GLN A 686 -5.69 29.42 -4.57
C GLN A 686 -5.92 30.87 -5.01
N ALA A 687 -4.94 31.50 -5.67
CA ALA A 687 -5.04 32.85 -6.22
C ALA A 687 -6.03 32.98 -7.40
N ASN A 688 -6.53 31.86 -7.94
CA ASN A 688 -7.64 31.84 -8.92
C ASN A 688 -9.02 31.62 -8.27
N LEU A 689 -9.08 31.41 -6.94
CA LEU A 689 -10.33 31.27 -6.20
C LEU A 689 -10.82 32.63 -5.69
N ILE A 690 -12.12 32.87 -5.86
CA ILE A 690 -12.81 34.07 -5.35
C ILE A 690 -12.83 34.03 -3.82
N GLY A 691 -12.47 35.15 -3.17
CA GLY A 691 -12.45 35.29 -1.71
C GLY A 691 -11.07 35.16 -1.06
N ASN A 692 -10.01 34.82 -1.81
CA ASN A 692 -8.64 34.86 -1.29
C ASN A 692 -8.03 36.29 -1.41
N GLU A 693 -7.29 36.71 -0.38
CA GLU A 693 -6.70 38.05 -0.28
C GLU A 693 -5.49 38.29 -1.20
N PHE A 694 -4.98 37.25 -1.88
CA PHE A 694 -3.82 37.28 -2.78
C PHE A 694 -3.86 38.35 -3.88
N SER A 695 -5.06 38.84 -4.21
CA SER A 695 -5.29 39.98 -5.09
C SER A 695 -4.74 41.31 -4.57
N THR A 696 -4.57 41.45 -3.24
CA THR A 696 -4.11 42.68 -2.56
C THR A 696 -2.61 42.69 -2.27
N ASN A 697 -1.95 41.52 -2.31
CA ASN A 697 -0.54 41.37 -1.98
C ASN A 697 0.35 42.19 -2.93
N PRO A 698 1.39 42.89 -2.45
CA PRO A 698 2.40 43.47 -3.32
C PRO A 698 3.18 42.37 -4.06
N LEU A 699 3.52 42.64 -5.31
CA LEU A 699 4.08 41.64 -6.22
C LEU A 699 5.57 41.32 -5.95
N GLU A 700 6.35 42.35 -5.64
CA GLU A 700 7.81 42.27 -5.43
C GLU A 700 8.12 42.22 -3.92
N ILE A 701 9.17 41.52 -3.49
CA ILE A 701 9.53 41.40 -2.07
C ILE A 701 10.68 42.35 -1.69
N ALA A 702 10.64 42.90 -0.48
CA ALA A 702 11.60 43.87 0.04
C ALA A 702 11.97 43.58 1.51
N TYR A 703 13.07 44.16 1.98
CA TYR A 703 13.45 44.12 3.40
C TYR A 703 12.41 44.88 4.25
N GLY A 704 12.12 44.36 5.44
CA GLY A 704 11.04 44.85 6.31
C GLY A 704 9.63 44.41 5.88
N SER A 705 9.48 43.67 4.78
CA SER A 705 8.20 43.03 4.42
C SER A 705 7.82 41.94 5.40
N ARG A 706 6.52 41.89 5.77
CA ARG A 706 5.91 40.74 6.44
C ARG A 706 5.28 39.82 5.39
N LEU A 707 5.45 38.51 5.54
CA LEU A 707 5.03 37.51 4.56
C LEU A 707 4.74 36.15 5.19
N THR A 708 4.13 35.24 4.44
CA THR A 708 4.06 33.82 4.79
C THR A 708 4.84 33.00 3.77
N LEU A 709 5.65 32.05 4.25
CA LEU A 709 6.40 31.12 3.40
C LEU A 709 5.63 29.80 3.30
N LYS A 710 5.48 29.27 2.09
CA LYS A 710 4.88 27.96 1.85
C LYS A 710 5.86 27.02 1.18
N ASN A 711 5.87 25.77 1.63
CA ASN A 711 6.65 24.72 0.99
C ASN A 711 5.96 24.25 -0.31
N MET A 712 6.74 24.12 -1.39
CA MET A 712 6.27 23.78 -2.73
C MET A 712 6.40 22.28 -3.06
N GLY A 713 6.80 21.46 -2.08
CA GLY A 713 6.75 20.00 -2.14
C GLY A 713 5.31 19.46 -2.09
N TRP A 714 5.14 18.18 -2.45
CA TRP A 714 3.81 17.58 -2.55
C TRP A 714 3.20 17.33 -1.17
N GLY A 715 2.22 18.15 -0.80
CA GLY A 715 1.66 18.19 0.56
C GLY A 715 2.33 19.23 1.46
N GLY A 716 3.09 20.18 0.92
CA GLY A 716 3.75 21.24 1.69
C GLY A 716 2.80 22.15 2.49
N GLY A 717 3.21 22.51 3.70
CA GLY A 717 2.51 23.46 4.57
C GLY A 717 3.07 24.89 4.50
N LEU A 718 2.45 25.80 5.25
CA LEU A 718 3.00 27.10 5.61
C LEU A 718 4.03 26.94 6.72
N LEU A 719 5.12 27.71 6.69
CA LEU A 719 6.13 27.75 7.75
C LEU A 719 5.51 28.39 9.00
N HIS A 720 5.47 27.65 10.11
CA HIS A 720 4.73 27.98 11.32
C HIS A 720 5.61 27.89 12.56
N SER A 721 5.39 28.74 13.56
CA SER A 721 6.07 28.62 14.86
C SER A 721 5.16 29.06 16.02
N HIS A 722 4.79 28.13 16.90
CA HIS A 722 3.97 28.39 18.08
C HIS A 722 4.85 28.45 19.36
N VAL A 723 4.31 28.96 20.47
CA VAL A 723 5.11 29.32 21.67
C VAL A 723 5.75 28.13 22.41
N GLN A 724 5.29 26.90 22.18
CA GLN A 724 5.83 25.68 22.77
C GLN A 724 7.26 25.42 22.28
N THR A 725 8.06 24.78 23.13
CA THR A 725 9.43 24.35 22.82
C THR A 725 9.50 22.89 22.41
N TYR A 726 10.58 22.48 21.75
CA TYR A 726 10.85 21.06 21.55
C TYR A 726 11.08 20.37 22.91
N PRO A 727 10.53 19.16 23.16
CA PRO A 727 10.78 18.40 24.40
C PRO A 727 12.06 17.57 24.34
N VAL A 728 12.73 17.52 23.19
CA VAL A 728 13.99 16.81 22.92
C VAL A 728 14.80 17.62 21.90
N GLY A 729 16.13 17.60 22.00
CA GLY A 729 17.00 18.45 21.18
C GLY A 729 17.32 19.76 21.89
N SER A 730 17.18 20.89 21.21
CA SER A 730 17.63 22.20 21.70
C SER A 730 16.84 22.82 22.86
N ASN A 731 15.61 22.35 23.09
CA ASN A 731 14.61 23.02 23.94
C ASN A 731 14.24 24.46 23.50
N GLN A 732 14.55 24.84 22.25
CA GLN A 732 14.11 26.12 21.66
C GLN A 732 12.66 26.04 21.16
N GLN A 733 12.12 27.16 20.66
CA GLN A 733 10.73 27.23 20.17
C GLN A 733 10.55 26.36 18.91
N GLN A 734 9.44 25.61 18.83
CA GLN A 734 9.20 24.70 17.71
C GLN A 734 8.98 25.44 16.38
N VAL A 735 9.51 24.89 15.28
CA VAL A 735 9.21 25.33 13.91
C VAL A 735 8.68 24.13 13.11
N THR A 736 7.56 24.32 12.44
CA THR A 736 6.81 23.23 11.77
C THR A 736 6.23 23.72 10.45
N CYS A 737 5.67 22.79 9.68
CA CYS A 737 4.78 23.11 8.57
C CYS A 737 3.32 22.81 8.93
N TYR A 738 2.45 23.81 8.77
CA TYR A 738 1.04 23.75 9.11
C TYR A 738 0.15 24.01 7.89
N HIS A 739 -0.99 23.33 7.78
CA HIS A 739 -1.86 23.36 6.58
C HIS A 739 -3.04 24.34 6.68
N TYR A 740 -3.09 25.21 7.68
CA TYR A 740 -4.12 26.23 7.84
C TYR A 740 -3.48 27.59 8.07
N LYS A 741 -4.08 28.64 7.50
CA LYS A 741 -3.62 30.03 7.61
C LYS A 741 -3.86 30.53 9.03
N ASP A 742 -2.81 30.90 9.75
CA ASP A 742 -2.86 31.52 11.08
C ASP A 742 -1.81 32.62 11.25
N ALA A 743 -1.95 33.45 12.30
CA ALA A 743 -1.03 34.56 12.56
C ALA A 743 0.39 34.10 12.99
N ASN A 744 0.56 32.80 13.26
CA ASN A 744 1.86 32.18 13.54
C ASN A 744 2.53 31.65 12.25
N ASN A 745 1.99 31.98 11.06
CA ASN A 745 2.65 31.82 9.77
C ASN A 745 3.36 33.10 9.30
N ASP A 746 3.23 34.22 10.03
CA ASP A 746 3.79 35.51 9.64
C ASP A 746 5.29 35.60 9.99
N TRP A 747 6.12 35.81 8.97
CA TRP A 747 7.56 36.06 9.08
C TRP A 747 7.92 37.43 8.51
N ILE A 748 8.95 38.06 9.06
CA ILE A 748 9.48 39.35 8.62
C ILE A 748 10.90 39.15 8.11
N ILE A 749 11.20 39.65 6.91
CA ILE A 749 12.57 39.68 6.37
C ILE A 749 13.33 40.84 7.00
N THR A 750 14.46 40.55 7.64
CA THR A 750 15.37 41.54 8.22
C THR A 750 16.81 41.33 7.73
N PRO A 751 17.62 42.40 7.68
CA PRO A 751 19.04 42.32 7.30
C PRO A 751 19.88 41.61 8.38
N ARG A 752 21.16 41.38 8.11
CA ARG A 752 22.09 40.69 9.02
C ARG A 752 22.32 41.47 10.33
N TRP A 753 22.93 40.84 11.34
CA TRP A 753 23.23 41.49 12.62
C TRP A 753 24.33 42.56 12.51
N ASP A 754 25.17 42.50 11.49
CA ASP A 754 26.21 43.50 11.18
C ASP A 754 25.75 44.62 10.24
N GLU A 755 24.49 44.60 9.80
CA GLU A 755 23.88 45.59 8.91
C GLU A 755 22.93 46.53 9.67
N PRO A 756 22.79 47.80 9.25
CA PRO A 756 21.85 48.72 9.87
C PRO A 756 20.40 48.29 9.63
N GLU A 757 19.52 48.59 10.59
CA GLU A 757 18.08 48.35 10.45
C GLU A 757 17.48 49.11 9.25
N VAL A 758 16.40 48.57 8.70
CA VAL A 758 15.75 49.07 7.48
C VAL A 758 15.07 50.41 7.76
N ASP A 759 15.66 51.51 7.31
CA ASP A 759 15.05 52.85 7.41
C ASP A 759 13.63 52.87 6.79
N PRO A 760 12.57 53.14 7.57
CA PRO A 760 11.20 53.24 7.07
C PRO A 760 11.00 54.35 6.01
N ASN A 761 11.89 55.34 5.95
CA ASN A 761 11.80 56.51 5.07
C ASN A 761 12.81 56.50 3.91
N GLY A 762 13.81 55.60 3.95
CA GLY A 762 14.89 55.52 2.96
C GLY A 762 14.45 54.96 1.59
N PRO A 763 15.37 54.63 0.68
CA PRO A 763 15.02 53.91 -0.55
C PRO A 763 14.53 52.48 -0.22
N ILE A 764 13.60 51.96 -1.03
CA ILE A 764 13.11 50.58 -0.89
C ILE A 764 14.21 49.61 -1.34
N GLN A 765 14.61 48.70 -0.44
CA GLN A 765 15.59 47.65 -0.70
C GLN A 765 14.85 46.37 -1.08
N TYR A 766 14.92 45.97 -2.35
CA TYR A 766 14.30 44.75 -2.86
C TYR A 766 15.17 43.52 -2.58
N LEU A 767 14.53 42.40 -2.26
CA LEU A 767 15.20 41.11 -2.04
C LEU A 767 15.68 40.51 -3.36
N LYS A 768 16.90 39.99 -3.38
CA LYS A 768 17.56 39.39 -4.56
C LYS A 768 18.02 37.97 -4.32
N ASP A 769 18.48 37.33 -5.40
CA ASP A 769 19.25 36.09 -5.33
C ASP A 769 20.62 36.32 -4.71
N GLY A 770 21.05 35.41 -3.82
CA GLY A 770 22.32 35.50 -3.09
C GLY A 770 22.28 36.40 -1.85
N ASP A 771 21.18 37.13 -1.61
CA ASP A 771 20.96 37.90 -0.40
C ASP A 771 20.99 37.01 0.85
N VAL A 772 21.55 37.53 1.95
CA VAL A 772 21.64 36.82 3.23
C VAL A 772 20.75 37.53 4.24
N ILE A 773 19.72 36.84 4.71
CA ILE A 773 18.66 37.43 5.54
C ILE A 773 18.52 36.72 6.89
N ARG A 774 17.84 37.37 7.82
CA ARG A 774 17.18 36.73 8.95
C ARG A 774 15.67 36.72 8.74
N LEU A 775 15.04 35.59 9.05
CA LEU A 775 13.58 35.46 9.08
C LEU A 775 13.11 35.54 10.54
N VAL A 776 12.41 36.62 10.88
CA VAL A 776 11.92 36.86 12.25
C VAL A 776 10.44 36.50 12.34
N HIS A 777 10.07 35.62 13.27
CA HIS A 777 8.68 35.22 13.47
C HIS A 777 7.87 36.37 14.09
N SER A 778 6.81 36.82 13.41
CA SER A 778 6.12 38.07 13.74
C SER A 778 5.35 38.05 15.06
N ALA A 779 4.96 36.88 15.57
CA ALA A 779 4.18 36.78 16.82
C ALA A 779 5.03 36.55 18.08
N THR A 780 6.25 36.01 17.96
CA THR A 780 7.16 35.78 19.10
C THR A 780 8.47 36.56 19.04
N GLY A 781 8.77 37.24 17.93
CA GLY A 781 9.97 38.07 17.76
C GLY A 781 11.28 37.29 17.69
N ARG A 782 11.22 35.96 17.55
CA ARG A 782 12.40 35.07 17.48
C ARG A 782 12.90 34.90 16.05
N ASN A 783 14.19 34.63 15.89
CA ASN A 783 14.82 34.37 14.61
C ASN A 783 14.65 32.89 14.22
N LEU A 784 14.50 32.59 12.92
CA LEU A 784 14.60 31.24 12.38
C LEU A 784 16.05 30.77 12.45
N HIS A 785 16.30 29.68 13.17
CA HIS A 785 17.61 29.25 13.60
C HIS A 785 17.85 27.77 13.23
N SER A 786 19.10 27.40 12.92
CA SER A 786 19.49 25.99 12.69
C SER A 786 20.81 25.71 13.38
N HIS A 787 20.86 24.69 14.23
CA HIS A 787 22.04 24.32 15.04
C HIS A 787 22.43 22.85 14.76
N PRO A 788 23.66 22.41 15.09
CA PRO A 788 24.13 21.04 14.77
C PRO A 788 23.57 19.93 15.68
N ILE A 789 22.28 20.02 16.05
CA ILE A 789 21.53 19.01 16.81
C ILE A 789 20.63 18.25 15.82
N PRO A 790 20.52 16.90 15.87
CA PRO A 790 19.65 16.14 14.98
C PRO A 790 18.15 16.46 15.14
N ALA A 791 17.44 16.63 14.03
CA ALA A 791 16.00 16.94 14.03
C ALA A 791 15.17 15.88 14.81
N PRO A 792 14.00 16.24 15.38
CA PRO A 792 13.24 15.36 16.28
C PRO A 792 12.88 13.98 15.71
N ILE A 793 12.53 13.89 14.42
CA ILE A 793 12.19 12.67 13.68
C ILE A 793 13.26 12.36 12.62
N THR A 794 13.57 13.31 11.72
CA THR A 794 14.52 13.09 10.62
C THR A 794 15.98 13.25 11.08
N LYS A 795 16.49 12.26 11.84
CA LYS A 795 17.81 12.30 12.53
C LYS A 795 19.05 12.53 11.65
N LEU A 796 18.94 12.41 10.33
CA LEU A 796 20.03 12.78 9.41
C LEU A 796 20.16 14.31 9.27
N ASN A 797 19.04 15.02 9.35
CA ASN A 797 18.95 16.46 9.16
C ASN A 797 19.18 17.20 10.48
N ASN A 798 19.54 18.48 10.41
CA ASN A 798 19.62 19.33 11.60
C ASN A 798 18.23 19.85 12.00
N GLU A 799 18.04 20.02 13.30
CA GLU A 799 16.87 20.66 13.91
C GLU A 799 16.80 22.15 13.51
N VAL A 800 15.64 22.58 13.02
CA VAL A 800 15.32 23.99 12.77
C VAL A 800 14.36 24.44 13.87
N ALA A 801 14.66 25.58 14.48
CA ALA A 801 13.94 26.07 15.65
C ALA A 801 13.86 27.61 15.64
N CYS A 802 13.20 28.18 16.65
CA CYS A 802 13.16 29.63 16.86
C CYS A 802 13.90 30.07 18.12
N TYR A 803 14.99 30.81 17.91
CA TYR A 803 15.93 31.26 18.94
C TYR A 803 15.95 32.78 19.12
N GLY A 804 16.49 33.23 20.26
CA GLY A 804 16.79 34.63 20.49
C GLY A 804 15.57 35.54 20.55
N ASN A 805 15.78 36.80 20.18
CA ASN A 805 14.76 37.84 19.98
C ASN A 805 15.34 38.95 19.06
N ALA A 806 14.82 40.18 19.14
CA ALA A 806 15.31 41.32 18.37
C ALA A 806 16.72 41.85 18.76
N THR A 807 17.28 41.46 19.92
CA THR A 807 18.61 41.89 20.39
C THR A 807 19.54 40.75 20.78
N ILE A 808 19.04 39.51 20.82
CA ILE A 808 19.77 38.29 21.14
C ILE A 808 19.67 37.36 19.93
N GLY A 809 20.80 36.93 19.41
CA GLY A 809 20.91 35.99 18.28
C GLY A 809 22.39 35.78 17.91
N ASP A 810 22.63 35.04 16.84
CA ASP A 810 23.98 34.73 16.37
C ASP A 810 24.05 34.58 14.83
N PHE A 811 25.17 34.05 14.32
CA PHE A 811 25.39 33.80 12.89
C PHE A 811 24.68 32.55 12.36
N GLN A 812 23.97 31.80 13.22
CA GLN A 812 23.10 30.66 12.85
C GLN A 812 21.63 31.09 12.66
N ASP A 813 21.35 32.39 12.74
CA ASP A 813 20.09 33.00 12.30
C ASP A 813 20.10 33.32 10.79
N TYR A 814 21.23 33.10 10.09
CA TYR A 814 21.50 33.57 8.73
C TYR A 814 21.12 32.57 7.64
N TRP A 815 20.22 32.99 6.75
CA TRP A 815 19.73 32.21 5.61
C TRP A 815 20.01 32.92 4.29
N VAL A 816 20.73 32.25 3.38
CA VAL A 816 20.97 32.71 2.01
C VAL A 816 19.75 32.38 1.16
N VAL A 817 19.24 33.38 0.45
CA VAL A 817 18.09 33.26 -0.48
C VAL A 817 18.60 32.84 -1.85
N GLU A 818 18.21 31.65 -2.30
CA GLU A 818 18.59 31.12 -3.61
C GLU A 818 17.37 30.98 -4.51
N VAL A 819 17.30 31.77 -5.58
CA VAL A 819 16.30 31.64 -6.64
C VAL A 819 16.61 30.39 -7.45
N VAL A 820 15.61 29.52 -7.61
CA VAL A 820 15.66 28.33 -8.47
C VAL A 820 15.22 28.72 -9.89
N ASP A 821 13.97 29.19 -10.01
CA ASP A 821 13.37 29.71 -11.24
C ASP A 821 12.09 30.51 -10.91
N ASP A 822 11.42 31.01 -11.94
CA ASP A 822 10.06 31.56 -11.81
C ASP A 822 9.09 30.85 -12.76
N ILE A 823 7.92 30.50 -12.23
CA ILE A 823 6.86 29.72 -12.91
C ILE A 823 6.37 30.38 -14.21
N LYS A 824 6.52 31.70 -14.37
CA LYS A 824 6.08 32.44 -15.57
C LYS A 824 7.23 33.11 -16.34
N ARG A 825 8.33 33.48 -15.70
CA ARG A 825 9.51 34.08 -16.35
C ARG A 825 10.54 33.04 -16.83
N GLY A 826 10.49 31.82 -16.30
CA GLY A 826 11.40 30.73 -16.63
C GLY A 826 12.69 30.77 -15.80
N SER A 827 13.82 30.45 -16.44
CA SER A 827 15.13 30.31 -15.80
C SER A 827 15.55 31.51 -14.95
N LYS A 828 16.26 31.23 -13.85
CA LYS A 828 16.85 32.18 -12.89
C LYS A 828 17.38 33.48 -13.50
N GLU A 829 18.13 33.40 -14.60
CA GLU A 829 18.72 34.53 -15.34
C GLU A 829 17.70 35.59 -15.81
N LYS A 830 16.41 35.23 -15.89
CA LYS A 830 15.30 36.10 -16.31
C LYS A 830 14.53 36.70 -15.13
N VAL A 831 14.98 36.43 -13.90
CA VAL A 831 14.34 36.81 -12.64
C VAL A 831 15.13 37.96 -11.99
N ASP A 832 15.00 39.17 -12.54
CA ASP A 832 15.60 40.41 -12.01
C ASP A 832 15.18 40.72 -10.56
N ARG A 833 14.01 40.26 -10.14
CA ARG A 833 13.41 40.49 -8.81
C ARG A 833 12.61 39.29 -8.38
N ILE A 834 12.59 39.00 -7.08
CA ILE A 834 11.80 37.92 -6.49
C ILE A 834 10.33 38.34 -6.39
N HIS A 835 9.43 37.47 -6.88
CA HIS A 835 7.99 37.70 -6.95
C HIS A 835 7.21 36.80 -6.00
N SER A 836 6.16 37.35 -5.38
CA SER A 836 5.17 36.55 -4.63
C SER A 836 4.44 35.58 -5.57
N LEU A 837 4.07 34.40 -5.03
CA LEU A 837 3.40 33.28 -5.68
C LEU A 837 4.15 32.58 -6.84
N THR A 838 4.92 33.28 -7.68
CA THR A 838 5.50 32.72 -8.93
C THR A 838 6.96 32.30 -8.85
N THR A 839 7.80 32.96 -8.02
CA THR A 839 9.22 32.63 -7.91
C THR A 839 9.42 31.47 -6.92
N ARG A 840 10.27 30.49 -7.28
CA ARG A 840 10.69 29.40 -6.39
C ARG A 840 12.03 29.71 -5.76
N LEU A 841 12.08 29.60 -4.44
CA LEU A 841 13.24 29.89 -3.60
C LEU A 841 13.71 28.63 -2.88
N ARG A 842 15.00 28.58 -2.53
CA ARG A 842 15.52 27.77 -1.42
C ARG A 842 16.11 28.72 -0.38
N PHE A 843 16.14 28.29 0.87
CA PHE A 843 16.86 28.98 1.94
C PHE A 843 18.00 28.07 2.39
N ARG A 844 19.25 28.48 2.16
CA ARG A 844 20.43 27.76 2.62
C ARG A 844 20.98 28.41 3.89
N HIS A 845 21.09 27.64 4.97
CA HIS A 845 21.68 28.10 6.21
C HIS A 845 23.17 28.44 5.99
N GLN A 846 23.57 29.68 6.31
CA GLN A 846 24.90 30.18 5.93
C GLN A 846 26.02 29.45 6.67
N ALA A 847 25.82 29.14 7.96
CA ALA A 847 26.86 28.58 8.82
C ALA A 847 27.11 27.07 8.62
N GLN A 848 26.07 26.31 8.23
CA GLN A 848 26.13 24.84 8.10
C GLN A 848 26.02 24.36 6.65
N GLY A 849 25.68 25.22 5.70
CA GLY A 849 25.48 24.88 4.28
C GLY A 849 24.20 24.07 3.97
N CYS A 850 23.41 23.71 4.99
CA CYS A 850 22.20 22.91 4.86
C CYS A 850 20.99 23.71 4.33
N TYR A 851 19.97 23.04 3.79
CA TYR A 851 18.80 23.64 3.15
C TYR A 851 17.52 23.48 3.98
N LEU A 852 16.74 24.57 4.13
CA LEU A 852 15.44 24.56 4.80
C LEU A 852 14.45 23.65 4.07
N ARG A 853 13.99 22.60 4.73
CA ARG A 853 13.23 21.51 4.11
C ARG A 853 12.03 21.09 4.96
N ALA A 854 10.88 20.95 4.32
CA ALA A 854 9.67 20.37 4.91
C ALA A 854 9.20 19.18 4.06
N ALA A 855 9.44 17.98 4.57
CA ALA A 855 9.10 16.71 3.93
C ALA A 855 7.71 16.23 4.35
N ASN A 856 7.45 14.92 4.27
CA ASN A 856 6.21 14.29 4.73
C ASN A 856 6.40 13.55 6.07
N ALA A 857 7.34 14.01 6.90
CA ALA A 857 7.57 13.50 8.24
C ALA A 857 6.72 14.31 9.23
N ASN A 858 5.78 13.67 9.92
CA ASN A 858 4.96 14.33 10.92
C ASN A 858 5.59 14.18 12.31
N LEU A 859 5.54 15.26 13.10
CA LEU A 859 5.90 15.23 14.51
C LEU A 859 4.87 14.41 15.32
N PRO A 860 5.24 13.93 16.53
CA PRO A 860 4.29 13.32 17.45
C PRO A 860 3.26 14.32 18.01
N GLU A 861 2.44 13.87 18.95
CA GLU A 861 1.36 14.67 19.54
C GLU A 861 1.84 15.96 20.25
N TRP A 862 3.07 15.96 20.80
CA TRP A 862 3.70 17.16 21.37
C TRP A 862 4.03 18.26 20.34
N GLY A 863 4.09 17.89 19.05
CA GLY A 863 4.21 18.80 17.90
C GLY A 863 2.90 18.89 17.12
N PHE A 864 1.76 18.65 17.80
CA PHE A 864 0.40 18.75 17.26
C PHE A 864 0.14 17.92 15.98
N LYS A 865 0.92 16.87 15.74
CA LYS A 865 0.92 16.06 14.50
C LYS A 865 1.15 16.90 13.22
N GLN A 866 1.81 18.06 13.34
CA GLN A 866 2.24 18.94 12.25
C GLN A 866 3.49 18.38 11.53
N VAL A 867 3.82 18.91 10.36
CA VAL A 867 4.99 18.48 9.56
C VAL A 867 6.29 19.01 10.16
N GLU A 868 7.31 18.16 10.23
CA GLU A 868 8.67 18.52 10.65
C GLU A 868 9.35 19.45 9.63
N VAL A 869 9.91 20.57 10.12
CA VAL A 869 10.85 21.40 9.37
C VAL A 869 12.26 21.08 9.86
N SER A 870 13.19 20.89 8.92
CA SER A 870 14.57 20.50 9.20
C SER A 870 15.53 21.17 8.22
N CYS A 871 16.83 21.16 8.54
CA CYS A 871 17.88 21.65 7.66
C CYS A 871 18.64 20.46 7.06
N ASP A 872 18.44 20.22 5.76
CA ASP A 872 18.97 19.06 5.05
C ASP A 872 20.40 19.30 4.57
N LYS A 873 21.29 18.34 4.81
CA LYS A 873 22.75 18.50 4.59
C LYS A 873 23.15 18.29 3.13
N GLU A 874 22.28 17.70 2.32
CA GLU A 874 22.56 17.43 0.90
C GLU A 874 22.05 18.56 0.00
N ASP A 875 22.90 19.08 -0.89
CA ASP A 875 22.48 20.02 -1.94
C ASP A 875 21.77 19.29 -3.10
N ASN A 876 20.58 18.77 -2.82
CA ASN A 876 19.71 18.22 -3.84
C ASN A 876 18.85 19.33 -4.46
N SER A 877 19.41 20.01 -5.47
CA SER A 877 18.69 21.01 -6.27
C SER A 877 17.47 20.46 -7.03
N GLY A 878 17.23 19.14 -7.02
CA GLY A 878 16.02 18.51 -7.53
C GLY A 878 14.91 18.27 -6.48
N ASP A 879 15.19 18.37 -5.16
CA ASP A 879 14.18 18.07 -4.14
C ASP A 879 13.17 19.21 -3.98
N ALA A 880 11.93 18.95 -4.41
CA ALA A 880 10.81 19.87 -4.28
C ALA A 880 10.47 20.24 -2.83
N HIS A 881 10.85 19.43 -1.84
CA HIS A 881 10.67 19.72 -0.41
C HIS A 881 11.64 20.79 0.11
N THR A 882 12.68 21.17 -0.65
CA THR A 882 13.55 22.34 -0.36
C THR A 882 13.03 23.63 -1.00
N TYR A 883 12.04 23.54 -1.90
CA TYR A 883 11.46 24.71 -2.57
C TYR A 883 10.42 25.39 -1.70
N TRP A 884 10.49 26.72 -1.65
CA TRP A 884 9.54 27.60 -0.99
C TRP A 884 9.03 28.66 -1.96
N ASN A 885 7.83 29.17 -1.74
CA ASN A 885 7.35 30.42 -2.32
C ASN A 885 6.76 31.32 -1.23
N VAL A 886 6.72 32.62 -1.52
CA VAL A 886 5.97 33.59 -0.70
C VAL A 886 4.50 33.48 -1.08
N GLU A 887 3.64 33.04 -0.16
CA GLU A 887 2.19 32.91 -0.37
C GLU A 887 1.48 34.24 -0.07
N SER A 888 1.48 34.69 1.18
CA SER A 888 0.98 36.01 1.58
C SER A 888 2.12 37.02 1.72
N HIS A 889 1.84 38.29 1.44
CA HIS A 889 2.83 39.37 1.53
C HIS A 889 2.15 40.71 1.83
N TRP A 890 2.69 41.46 2.79
CA TRP A 890 2.22 42.78 3.20
C TRP A 890 3.40 43.73 3.42
N ASN A 891 3.37 44.87 2.72
CA ASN A 891 4.28 45.99 2.92
C ASN A 891 3.59 47.28 2.46
N SER A 892 3.41 48.25 3.35
CA SER A 892 2.70 49.51 3.07
C SER A 892 3.45 50.45 2.12
N ARG A 893 4.73 50.17 1.84
CA ARG A 893 5.60 50.97 0.97
C ARG A 893 5.57 50.51 -0.50
N LEU A 894 4.95 49.35 -0.77
CA LEU A 894 4.91 48.74 -2.10
C LEU A 894 3.51 48.80 -2.73
N PRO A 895 3.40 48.89 -4.06
CA PRO A 895 2.11 48.90 -4.75
C PRO A 895 1.42 47.53 -4.67
N ILE A 896 0.09 47.56 -4.56
CA ILE A 896 -0.78 46.38 -4.65
C ILE A 896 -0.57 45.66 -6.00
N GLY A 897 -0.51 44.32 -5.97
CA GLY A 897 -0.34 43.49 -7.16
C GLY A 897 -1.54 43.46 -8.10
N ASN A 898 -1.45 42.66 -9.16
CA ASN A 898 -2.52 42.51 -10.16
C ASN A 898 -2.84 41.02 -10.38
N THR A 899 -4.11 40.66 -10.21
CA THR A 899 -4.62 39.28 -10.29
C THR A 899 -4.33 38.57 -11.62
N MET A 900 -4.19 39.31 -12.73
CA MET A 900 -3.89 38.71 -14.03
C MET A 900 -2.55 37.95 -14.07
N PHE A 901 -1.63 38.22 -13.13
CA PHE A 901 -0.36 37.50 -13.05
C PHE A 901 -0.47 36.11 -12.41
N TYR A 902 -1.59 35.72 -11.78
CA TYR A 902 -1.66 34.52 -10.92
C TYR A 902 -2.39 33.30 -11.49
N SER A 903 -2.73 33.27 -12.78
CA SER A 903 -3.35 32.09 -13.42
C SER A 903 -2.49 30.81 -13.37
N SER A 904 -3.08 29.68 -12.96
CA SER A 904 -2.49 28.34 -12.98
C SER A 904 -2.96 27.50 -14.19
N PRO A 905 -2.12 26.61 -14.77
CA PRO A 905 -2.52 25.76 -15.88
C PRO A 905 -3.16 24.45 -15.40
N PHE A 906 -4.35 24.12 -15.90
CA PHE A 906 -5.17 22.97 -15.46
C PHE A 906 -4.39 21.65 -15.30
N LEU A 907 -3.46 21.30 -16.20
CA LEU A 907 -2.71 20.04 -16.10
C LEU A 907 -1.82 19.98 -14.84
N ARG A 908 -1.28 21.11 -14.39
CA ARG A 908 -0.52 21.22 -13.13
C ARG A 908 -1.44 21.05 -11.94
N ASP A 909 -2.60 21.70 -11.95
CA ASP A 909 -3.55 21.66 -10.83
C ASP A 909 -4.20 20.28 -10.69
N PHE A 910 -4.51 19.65 -11.83
CA PHE A 910 -4.94 18.25 -11.93
C PHE A 910 -3.88 17.30 -11.35
N TRP A 911 -2.61 17.43 -11.75
CA TRP A 911 -1.53 16.60 -11.23
C TRP A 911 -1.31 16.84 -9.73
N HIS A 912 -1.26 18.11 -9.30
CA HIS A 912 -1.06 18.49 -7.91
C HIS A 912 -2.17 17.96 -7.00
N LEU A 913 -3.44 18.07 -7.41
CA LEU A 913 -4.54 17.52 -6.63
C LEU A 913 -4.46 16.00 -6.56
N ASN A 914 -4.18 15.30 -7.67
CA ASN A 914 -4.06 13.85 -7.66
C ASN A 914 -2.89 13.37 -6.79
N VAL A 915 -1.72 14.03 -6.81
CA VAL A 915 -0.60 13.67 -5.92
C VAL A 915 -0.94 13.97 -4.46
N ALA A 916 -1.56 15.12 -4.15
CA ALA A 916 -2.02 15.42 -2.79
C ALA A 916 -3.03 14.36 -2.29
N MET A 917 -3.99 13.94 -3.12
CA MET A 917 -4.90 12.83 -2.83
C MET A 917 -4.16 11.51 -2.57
N MET A 918 -3.08 11.20 -3.30
CA MET A 918 -2.26 10.01 -3.07
C MET A 918 -1.54 10.09 -1.73
N THR A 919 -0.88 11.21 -1.43
CA THR A 919 -0.18 11.45 -0.15
C THR A 919 -1.15 11.34 1.03
N SER A 920 -2.31 12.03 0.97
CA SER A 920 -3.32 11.96 2.03
C SER A 920 -3.96 10.58 2.15
N ASN A 921 -4.19 9.85 1.06
CA ASN A 921 -4.67 8.46 1.13
C ASN A 921 -3.65 7.52 1.78
N ASN A 922 -2.35 7.75 1.56
CA ASN A 922 -1.28 6.99 2.20
C ASN A 922 -1.08 7.37 3.69
N ALA A 923 -1.49 8.58 4.09
CA ALA A 923 -1.47 9.03 5.47
C ALA A 923 -2.63 8.47 6.34
N LEU A 924 -3.64 7.82 5.73
CA LEU A 924 -4.77 7.16 6.44
C LEU A 924 -4.39 5.79 7.03
N VAL A 925 -3.22 5.72 7.67
CA VAL A 925 -2.73 4.56 8.42
C VAL A 925 -3.56 4.40 9.71
N PRO A 926 -3.97 3.18 10.11
CA PRO A 926 -4.61 2.98 11.41
C PRO A 926 -3.64 3.33 12.55
N ASP A 927 -4.11 4.13 13.50
CA ASP A 927 -3.40 4.49 14.73
C ASP A 927 -3.48 3.29 15.70
N PRO A 928 -2.37 2.61 16.04
CA PRO A 928 -2.40 1.33 16.76
C PRO A 928 -2.90 1.46 18.20
N ASP A 929 -2.74 2.65 18.80
CA ASP A 929 -3.15 2.94 20.17
C ASP A 929 -4.65 3.31 20.26
N LYS A 930 -5.33 3.47 19.11
CA LYS A 930 -6.74 3.84 19.01
C LYS A 930 -7.58 2.70 18.40
N ALA A 931 -8.28 1.97 19.26
CA ALA A 931 -9.23 0.94 18.85
C ALA A 931 -10.43 1.52 18.06
N ASP A 932 -10.39 1.42 16.73
CA ASP A 932 -11.52 1.75 15.85
C ASP A 932 -12.53 0.58 15.81
N ILE A 933 -13.65 0.76 16.51
CA ILE A 933 -14.75 -0.22 16.62
C ILE A 933 -15.60 -0.37 15.35
N LEU A 934 -15.37 0.46 14.32
CA LEU A 934 -16.05 0.38 13.01
C LEU A 934 -15.17 -0.26 11.95
N ALA A 935 -13.84 -0.16 12.10
CA ALA A 935 -12.86 -0.79 11.21
C ALA A 935 -12.98 -2.32 11.19
N SER A 936 -12.56 -2.93 10.08
CA SER A 936 -12.63 -4.38 9.87
C SER A 936 -11.51 -4.83 8.95
N SER A 937 -10.85 -5.96 9.23
CA SER A 937 -9.81 -6.46 8.35
C SER A 937 -10.40 -7.05 7.06
N PRO A 938 -9.65 -7.08 5.95
CA PRO A 938 -10.10 -7.75 4.73
C PRO A 938 -10.41 -9.25 4.93
N SER A 939 -9.77 -9.88 5.92
CA SER A 939 -10.01 -11.29 6.28
C SER A 939 -11.38 -11.53 6.95
N ASP A 940 -12.03 -10.48 7.46
CA ASP A 940 -13.34 -10.55 8.09
C ASP A 940 -14.49 -10.63 7.08
N TRP A 941 -14.31 -10.08 5.88
CA TRP A 941 -15.42 -9.84 4.95
C TRP A 941 -16.00 -11.11 4.33
N PRO A 942 -15.23 -12.03 3.70
CA PRO A 942 -15.82 -13.15 2.95
C PRO A 942 -16.63 -14.12 3.83
N LEU A 943 -16.35 -14.17 5.13
CA LEU A 943 -17.05 -14.99 6.10
C LEU A 943 -18.05 -14.20 6.96
N MET A 944 -18.15 -12.87 6.82
CA MET A 944 -18.90 -12.00 7.73
C MET A 944 -18.51 -12.25 9.20
N ARG A 945 -17.25 -12.00 9.57
CA ARG A 945 -16.83 -12.03 10.99
C ARG A 945 -17.38 -10.82 11.74
N LEU A 946 -17.30 -9.63 11.14
CA LEU A 946 -17.79 -8.36 11.66
C LEU A 946 -18.86 -7.77 10.72
N GLY A 947 -19.70 -6.88 11.26
CA GLY A 947 -20.55 -5.94 10.50
C GLY A 947 -20.28 -4.52 10.98
N LEU A 948 -20.99 -3.52 10.44
CA LEU A 948 -20.76 -2.10 10.76
C LEU A 948 -22.05 -1.41 11.22
N ARG A 949 -22.01 -0.74 12.38
CA ARG A 949 -23.12 0.09 12.90
C ARG A 949 -23.17 1.40 12.10
N MET A 950 -24.26 1.63 11.35
CA MET A 950 -24.42 2.80 10.46
C MET A 950 -24.91 4.06 11.17
N CYS A 951 -25.28 3.97 12.45
CA CYS A 951 -25.78 5.08 13.25
C CYS A 951 -25.56 4.80 14.76
N GLY A 952 -25.90 5.77 15.62
CA GLY A 952 -25.92 5.54 17.07
C GLY A 952 -26.97 4.49 17.47
N TRP A 953 -26.75 3.83 18.61
CA TRP A 953 -27.51 2.62 18.99
C TRP A 953 -28.58 2.84 20.08
N GLY A 954 -29.03 4.08 20.30
CA GLY A 954 -30.10 4.37 21.26
C GLY A 954 -31.46 3.77 20.87
N ASP A 955 -32.34 3.55 21.86
CA ASP A 955 -33.64 2.90 21.66
C ASP A 955 -34.73 3.79 21.09
N ASN A 956 -34.58 5.11 21.27
CA ASN A 956 -35.49 6.12 20.74
C ASN A 956 -35.30 6.43 19.24
N GLN A 957 -34.38 5.75 18.55
CA GLN A 957 -34.07 6.01 17.13
C GLN A 957 -33.92 4.71 16.31
N PRO A 958 -34.24 4.73 15.00
CA PRO A 958 -34.10 3.56 14.15
C PRO A 958 -32.64 3.16 13.92
N LYS A 959 -32.30 1.91 14.27
CA LYS A 959 -30.94 1.35 14.17
C LYS A 959 -30.70 0.72 12.79
N TYR A 960 -29.55 0.95 12.18
CA TYR A 960 -29.17 0.41 10.86
C TYR A 960 -27.81 -0.29 10.92
N TYR A 961 -27.71 -1.48 10.35
CA TYR A 961 -26.51 -2.33 10.44
C TYR A 961 -26.11 -2.80 9.04
N LEU A 962 -24.88 -2.51 8.63
CA LEU A 962 -24.31 -2.98 7.38
C LEU A 962 -23.83 -4.42 7.58
N LEU A 963 -24.70 -5.36 7.18
CA LEU A 963 -24.47 -6.80 7.25
C LEU A 963 -25.02 -7.45 5.98
N GLY A 964 -24.29 -8.39 5.40
CA GLY A 964 -24.73 -9.17 4.25
C GLY A 964 -25.91 -10.09 4.55
N THR A 965 -26.50 -10.69 3.50
CA THR A 965 -27.38 -11.86 3.65
C THR A 965 -26.50 -13.12 3.78
N PRO A 966 -26.44 -13.81 4.95
CA PRO A 966 -25.47 -14.89 5.18
C PRO A 966 -25.47 -16.02 4.14
N VAL A 967 -26.65 -16.43 3.66
CA VAL A 967 -26.79 -17.46 2.61
C VAL A 967 -26.11 -17.03 1.31
N VAL A 968 -26.20 -15.74 0.94
CA VAL A 968 -25.56 -15.19 -0.26
C VAL A 968 -24.05 -15.14 -0.07
N TRP A 969 -23.56 -14.54 1.02
CA TRP A 969 -22.12 -14.32 1.24
C TRP A 969 -21.36 -15.62 1.47
N TRP A 970 -21.84 -16.51 2.33
CA TRP A 970 -21.19 -17.80 2.58
C TRP A 970 -21.30 -18.72 1.35
N GLY A 971 -22.43 -18.71 0.64
CA GLY A 971 -22.59 -19.43 -0.62
C GLY A 971 -21.65 -18.93 -1.71
N SER A 972 -21.49 -17.62 -1.85
CA SER A 972 -20.58 -17.01 -2.82
C SER A 972 -19.10 -17.22 -2.48
N THR A 973 -18.73 -17.15 -1.20
CA THR A 973 -17.35 -17.44 -0.76
C THR A 973 -17.01 -18.93 -0.93
N LEU A 974 -17.96 -19.83 -0.64
CA LEU A 974 -17.80 -21.27 -0.91
C LEU A 974 -17.68 -21.55 -2.42
N SER A 975 -18.42 -20.85 -3.27
CA SER A 975 -18.36 -21.04 -4.72
C SER A 975 -16.98 -20.73 -5.32
N LEU A 976 -16.22 -19.79 -4.75
CA LEU A 976 -14.85 -19.49 -5.20
C LEU A 976 -13.91 -20.68 -4.96
N VAL A 977 -13.98 -21.28 -3.76
CA VAL A 977 -13.20 -22.48 -3.40
C VAL A 977 -13.60 -23.65 -4.30
N LEU A 978 -14.90 -23.92 -4.43
CA LEU A 978 -15.42 -24.99 -5.28
C LEU A 978 -15.08 -24.77 -6.77
N GLY A 979 -15.01 -23.52 -7.25
CA GLY A 979 -14.63 -23.19 -8.62
C GLY A 979 -13.17 -23.53 -8.92
N VAL A 980 -12.26 -23.16 -8.01
CA VAL A 980 -10.84 -23.54 -8.11
C VAL A 980 -10.66 -25.05 -8.02
N THR A 981 -11.37 -25.72 -7.10
CA THR A 981 -11.36 -27.19 -7.01
C THR A 981 -11.89 -27.85 -8.28
N ALA A 982 -13.01 -27.38 -8.83
CA ALA A 982 -13.61 -27.92 -10.05
C ALA A 982 -12.68 -27.76 -11.26
N PHE A 983 -12.09 -26.57 -11.44
CA PHE A 983 -11.10 -26.31 -12.50
C PHE A 983 -9.89 -27.24 -12.37
N GLY A 984 -9.33 -27.39 -11.16
CA GLY A 984 -8.22 -28.32 -10.90
C GLY A 984 -8.58 -29.78 -11.20
N VAL A 985 -9.78 -30.23 -10.82
CA VAL A 985 -10.29 -31.57 -11.14
C VAL A 985 -10.44 -31.76 -12.66
N TYR A 986 -10.99 -30.78 -13.39
CA TYR A 986 -11.10 -30.87 -14.84
C TYR A 986 -9.74 -30.92 -15.54
N LEU A 987 -8.76 -30.10 -15.11
CA LEU A 987 -7.38 -30.18 -15.63
C LEU A 987 -6.75 -31.56 -15.37
N LEU A 988 -6.89 -32.11 -14.16
CA LEU A 988 -6.37 -33.44 -13.83
C LEU A 988 -7.03 -34.56 -14.65
N ARG A 989 -8.32 -34.43 -14.97
CA ARG A 989 -9.08 -35.37 -15.82
C ARG A 989 -8.69 -35.23 -17.30
N GLN A 990 -8.52 -34.01 -17.79
CA GLN A 990 -8.04 -33.70 -19.15
C GLN A 990 -6.61 -34.23 -19.37
N GLN A 991 -5.71 -34.05 -18.39
CA GLN A 991 -4.35 -34.61 -18.41
C GLN A 991 -4.38 -36.15 -18.43
N ARG A 992 -5.35 -36.77 -17.74
CA ARG A 992 -5.66 -38.22 -17.81
C ARG A 992 -6.50 -38.62 -19.04
N ARG A 993 -6.63 -37.76 -20.04
CA ARG A 993 -7.33 -37.97 -21.33
C ARG A 993 -8.84 -38.26 -21.22
N TYR A 994 -9.48 -37.92 -20.10
CA TYR A 994 -10.95 -37.86 -20.06
C TYR A 994 -11.46 -36.60 -20.76
N VAL A 995 -12.52 -36.73 -21.55
CA VAL A 995 -13.20 -35.62 -22.23
C VAL A 995 -14.55 -35.40 -21.56
N ASP A 996 -14.62 -34.42 -20.67
CA ASP A 996 -15.80 -34.15 -19.84
C ASP A 996 -16.80 -33.17 -20.46
N MET A 997 -16.35 -32.36 -21.42
CA MET A 997 -17.09 -31.26 -22.05
C MET A 997 -16.67 -31.12 -23.52
N GLU A 998 -17.55 -30.58 -24.36
CA GLU A 998 -17.16 -30.15 -25.71
C GLU A 998 -16.26 -28.89 -25.63
N PRO A 999 -15.33 -28.66 -26.59
CA PRO A 999 -14.40 -27.52 -26.50
C PRO A 999 -15.09 -26.17 -26.28
N ARG A 1000 -16.23 -25.92 -26.92
CA ARG A 1000 -17.03 -24.69 -26.73
C ARG A 1000 -17.66 -24.58 -25.34
N GLU A 1001 -18.02 -25.70 -24.70
CA GLU A 1001 -18.53 -25.70 -23.32
C GLU A 1001 -17.39 -25.42 -22.33
N TRP A 1002 -16.20 -25.95 -22.61
CA TRP A 1002 -14.98 -25.67 -21.86
C TRP A 1002 -14.54 -24.21 -21.98
N ASP A 1003 -14.49 -23.65 -23.20
CA ASP A 1003 -14.14 -22.24 -23.43
C ASP A 1003 -15.10 -21.28 -22.71
N HIS A 1004 -16.39 -21.62 -22.68
CA HIS A 1004 -17.42 -20.87 -21.95
C HIS A 1004 -17.25 -20.97 -20.43
N PHE A 1005 -17.01 -22.18 -19.90
CA PHE A 1005 -16.68 -22.40 -18.48
C PHE A 1005 -15.45 -21.60 -18.06
N LEU A 1006 -14.38 -21.62 -18.87
CA LEU A 1006 -13.19 -20.82 -18.63
C LEU A 1006 -13.45 -19.32 -18.71
N TYR A 1007 -14.20 -18.83 -19.69
CA TYR A 1007 -14.50 -17.40 -19.81
C TYR A 1007 -15.24 -16.85 -18.58
N VAL A 1008 -16.35 -17.47 -18.19
CA VAL A 1008 -17.15 -17.03 -17.03
C VAL A 1008 -16.34 -17.22 -15.73
N GLY A 1009 -15.64 -18.34 -15.60
CA GLY A 1009 -14.75 -18.63 -14.48
C GLY A 1009 -13.62 -17.60 -14.31
N LYS A 1010 -12.96 -17.18 -15.41
CA LYS A 1010 -11.91 -16.14 -15.40
C LYS A 1010 -12.46 -14.78 -14.97
N ILE A 1011 -13.58 -14.33 -15.57
CA ILE A 1011 -14.19 -13.03 -15.25
C ILE A 1011 -14.60 -12.96 -13.77
N ALA A 1012 -15.19 -14.04 -13.23
CA ALA A 1012 -15.59 -14.11 -11.83
C ALA A 1012 -14.39 -14.28 -10.86
N LEU A 1013 -13.44 -15.17 -11.16
CA LEU A 1013 -12.31 -15.44 -10.26
C LEU A 1013 -11.29 -14.30 -10.25
N PHE A 1014 -10.81 -13.84 -11.41
CA PHE A 1014 -9.87 -12.71 -11.47
C PHE A 1014 -10.55 -11.41 -11.06
N GLY A 1015 -11.85 -11.23 -11.34
CA GLY A 1015 -12.62 -10.10 -10.83
C GLY A 1015 -12.63 -10.06 -9.30
N TRP A 1016 -12.88 -11.20 -8.64
CA TRP A 1016 -12.80 -11.29 -7.17
C TRP A 1016 -11.38 -11.04 -6.67
N ILE A 1017 -10.36 -11.71 -7.23
CA ILE A 1017 -8.95 -11.57 -6.82
C ILE A 1017 -8.49 -10.10 -6.89
N LEU A 1018 -8.74 -9.42 -8.01
CA LEU A 1018 -8.33 -8.02 -8.22
C LEU A 1018 -9.04 -7.04 -7.29
N HIS A 1019 -10.26 -7.34 -6.82
CA HIS A 1019 -10.99 -6.51 -5.86
C HIS A 1019 -10.81 -6.95 -4.40
N PHE A 1020 -10.09 -8.04 -4.12
CA PHE A 1020 -9.85 -8.54 -2.76
C PHE A 1020 -8.39 -8.39 -2.33
N VAL A 1021 -7.47 -8.93 -3.13
CA VAL A 1021 -6.05 -9.04 -2.77
C VAL A 1021 -5.37 -7.69 -2.51
N PRO A 1022 -5.65 -6.59 -3.25
CA PRO A 1022 -5.06 -5.29 -2.93
C PRO A 1022 -5.37 -4.81 -1.51
N PHE A 1023 -6.57 -5.08 -0.97
CA PHE A 1023 -6.91 -4.71 0.40
C PHE A 1023 -6.10 -5.49 1.44
N MET A 1024 -5.73 -6.75 1.18
CA MET A 1024 -4.83 -7.54 2.04
C MET A 1024 -3.41 -6.95 2.12
N ILE A 1025 -3.02 -6.09 1.16
CA ILE A 1025 -1.68 -5.47 1.05
C ILE A 1025 -1.70 -4.01 1.55
N MET A 1026 -2.88 -3.36 1.57
CA MET A 1026 -3.04 -1.95 1.93
C MET A 1026 -3.01 -1.71 3.44
N GLY A 1027 -1.90 -1.14 3.94
CA GLY A 1027 -1.73 -0.69 5.34
C GLY A 1027 -2.51 0.59 5.72
N ARG A 1028 -3.80 0.68 5.38
CA ARG A 1028 -4.70 1.81 5.69
C ARG A 1028 -6.02 1.34 6.29
N VAL A 1029 -6.76 2.24 6.91
CA VAL A 1029 -8.08 1.92 7.48
C VAL A 1029 -9.04 1.41 6.40
N THR A 1030 -9.71 0.29 6.69
CA THR A 1030 -10.69 -0.38 5.81
C THR A 1030 -11.92 -0.86 6.59
N TYR A 1031 -13.02 -1.04 5.86
CA TYR A 1031 -14.37 -1.21 6.38
C TYR A 1031 -15.17 -2.16 5.48
N VAL A 1032 -16.17 -2.87 6.03
CA VAL A 1032 -16.98 -3.91 5.35
C VAL A 1032 -17.53 -3.49 3.98
N HIS A 1033 -17.87 -2.21 3.76
CA HIS A 1033 -18.38 -1.73 2.47
C HIS A 1033 -17.38 -1.89 1.31
N HIS A 1034 -16.08 -1.96 1.59
CA HIS A 1034 -15.04 -2.19 0.57
C HIS A 1034 -15.14 -3.54 -0.11
N TYR A 1035 -15.78 -4.54 0.52
CA TYR A 1035 -16.03 -5.85 -0.08
C TYR A 1035 -17.23 -5.87 -1.03
N LEU A 1036 -18.09 -4.85 -1.05
CA LEU A 1036 -19.33 -4.89 -1.83
C LEU A 1036 -19.14 -4.92 -3.36
N PRO A 1037 -18.11 -4.30 -3.96
CA PRO A 1037 -17.73 -4.54 -5.36
C PRO A 1037 -17.18 -5.95 -5.57
N THR A 1038 -16.41 -6.46 -4.61
CA THR A 1038 -15.76 -7.78 -4.63
C THR A 1038 -16.78 -8.93 -4.57
N LEU A 1039 -17.82 -8.77 -3.74
CA LEU A 1039 -18.95 -9.69 -3.59
C LEU A 1039 -19.68 -9.96 -4.91
N TYR A 1040 -19.74 -8.98 -5.81
CA TYR A 1040 -20.41 -9.13 -7.11
C TYR A 1040 -19.80 -10.28 -7.92
N PHE A 1041 -18.47 -10.35 -7.98
CA PHE A 1041 -17.74 -11.40 -8.69
C PHE A 1041 -17.90 -12.77 -8.02
N ALA A 1042 -17.99 -12.82 -6.69
CA ALA A 1042 -18.32 -14.05 -5.96
C ALA A 1042 -19.76 -14.53 -6.25
N VAL A 1043 -20.73 -13.60 -6.37
CA VAL A 1043 -22.12 -13.92 -6.75
C VAL A 1043 -22.22 -14.39 -8.21
N LEU A 1044 -21.40 -13.84 -9.12
CA LEU A 1044 -21.27 -14.37 -10.48
C LEU A 1044 -20.69 -15.79 -10.51
N MET A 1045 -19.68 -16.09 -9.68
CA MET A 1045 -19.15 -17.46 -9.52
C MET A 1045 -20.21 -18.42 -8.97
N ALA A 1046 -21.00 -17.99 -7.97
CA ALA A 1046 -22.09 -18.80 -7.42
C ALA A 1046 -23.16 -19.10 -8.48
N GLY A 1047 -23.56 -18.10 -9.27
CA GLY A 1047 -24.46 -18.29 -10.41
C GLY A 1047 -23.90 -19.27 -11.43
N HIS A 1048 -22.63 -19.13 -11.80
CA HIS A 1048 -21.95 -19.98 -12.77
C HIS A 1048 -21.90 -21.46 -12.35
N LEU A 1049 -21.45 -21.76 -11.12
CA LEU A 1049 -21.34 -23.15 -10.65
C LEU A 1049 -22.70 -23.81 -10.40
N LEU A 1050 -23.71 -23.05 -9.96
CA LEU A 1050 -25.08 -23.56 -9.86
C LEU A 1050 -25.67 -23.87 -11.25
N ASP A 1051 -25.35 -23.07 -12.27
CA ASP A 1051 -25.74 -23.38 -13.64
C ASP A 1051 -25.06 -24.64 -14.14
N HIS A 1052 -23.73 -24.72 -14.02
CA HIS A 1052 -22.92 -25.84 -14.49
C HIS A 1052 -23.31 -27.17 -13.85
N PHE A 1053 -23.30 -27.26 -12.52
CA PHE A 1053 -23.53 -28.52 -11.80
C PHE A 1053 -25.01 -28.92 -11.71
N PHE A 1054 -25.95 -27.96 -11.72
CA PHE A 1054 -27.38 -28.24 -11.55
C PHE A 1054 -28.24 -27.96 -12.78
N PHE A 1055 -28.32 -26.72 -13.25
CA PHE A 1055 -29.36 -26.33 -14.23
C PHE A 1055 -29.07 -26.77 -15.66
N SER A 1056 -27.81 -26.66 -16.08
CA SER A 1056 -27.30 -27.05 -17.40
C SER A 1056 -26.78 -28.49 -17.43
N SER A 1057 -26.61 -29.13 -16.26
CA SER A 1057 -26.23 -30.53 -16.11
C SER A 1057 -27.14 -31.49 -16.89
N ARG A 1058 -26.52 -32.36 -17.70
CA ARG A 1058 -27.17 -33.38 -18.52
C ARG A 1058 -27.66 -34.60 -17.69
N HIS A 1059 -27.22 -34.73 -16.43
CA HIS A 1059 -27.53 -35.88 -15.56
C HIS A 1059 -28.74 -35.71 -14.64
N LEU A 1060 -29.28 -34.49 -14.52
CA LEU A 1060 -30.41 -34.18 -13.62
C LEU A 1060 -31.71 -34.04 -14.40
N THR A 1061 -32.79 -34.59 -13.85
CA THR A 1061 -34.14 -34.42 -14.40
C THR A 1061 -34.61 -32.97 -14.21
N GLU A 1062 -35.45 -32.46 -15.12
CA GLU A 1062 -35.98 -31.10 -15.02
C GLU A 1062 -36.78 -30.86 -13.72
N ARG A 1063 -37.39 -31.90 -13.15
CA ARG A 1063 -38.00 -31.84 -11.80
C ARG A 1063 -36.95 -31.54 -10.72
N ASN A 1064 -35.83 -32.24 -10.73
CA ASN A 1064 -34.77 -32.04 -9.74
C ASN A 1064 -34.11 -30.65 -9.90
N LYS A 1065 -33.96 -30.16 -11.13
CA LYS A 1065 -33.47 -28.80 -11.42
C LYS A 1065 -34.41 -27.71 -10.88
N TRP A 1066 -35.72 -27.88 -11.04
CA TRP A 1066 -36.70 -26.96 -10.47
C TRP A 1066 -36.76 -27.03 -8.94
N ILE A 1067 -36.56 -28.21 -8.34
CA ILE A 1067 -36.42 -28.35 -6.87
C ILE A 1067 -35.16 -27.62 -6.38
N ALA A 1068 -34.00 -27.83 -7.02
CA ALA A 1068 -32.76 -27.14 -6.65
C ALA A 1068 -32.87 -25.61 -6.79
N PHE A 1069 -33.47 -25.13 -7.88
CA PHE A 1069 -33.76 -23.70 -8.06
C PHE A 1069 -34.69 -23.17 -6.96
N GLY A 1070 -35.79 -23.87 -6.68
CA GLY A 1070 -36.78 -23.48 -5.68
C GLY A 1070 -36.19 -23.41 -4.27
N VAL A 1071 -35.45 -24.44 -3.84
CA VAL A 1071 -34.79 -24.48 -2.53
C VAL A 1071 -33.81 -23.31 -2.36
N THR A 1072 -32.93 -23.08 -3.35
CA THR A 1072 -31.95 -21.99 -3.29
C THR A 1072 -32.61 -20.61 -3.32
N ALA A 1073 -33.61 -20.41 -4.17
CA ALA A 1073 -34.37 -19.16 -4.23
C ALA A 1073 -35.13 -18.87 -2.92
N SER A 1074 -35.80 -19.89 -2.34
CA SER A 1074 -36.46 -19.77 -1.05
C SER A 1074 -35.48 -19.48 0.08
N ALA A 1075 -34.31 -20.12 0.11
CA ALA A 1075 -33.28 -19.85 1.12
C ALA A 1075 -32.80 -18.40 1.09
N ILE A 1076 -32.55 -17.84 -0.11
CA ILE A 1076 -32.15 -16.43 -0.29
C ILE A 1076 -33.27 -15.48 0.20
N VAL A 1077 -34.52 -15.69 -0.25
CA VAL A 1077 -35.65 -14.81 0.11
C VAL A 1077 -35.99 -14.88 1.60
N LEU A 1078 -35.99 -16.07 2.21
CA LEU A 1078 -36.28 -16.23 3.64
C LEU A 1078 -35.17 -15.63 4.51
N ASN A 1079 -33.90 -15.80 4.13
CA ASN A 1079 -32.77 -15.24 4.86
C ASN A 1079 -32.73 -13.71 4.74
N PHE A 1080 -33.00 -13.16 3.56
CA PHE A 1080 -33.25 -11.73 3.37
C PHE A 1080 -34.41 -11.22 4.23
N TRP A 1081 -35.55 -11.93 4.24
CA TRP A 1081 -36.71 -11.52 5.02
C TRP A 1081 -36.45 -11.55 6.52
N TRP A 1082 -35.63 -12.47 7.01
CA TRP A 1082 -35.15 -12.49 8.40
C TRP A 1082 -34.34 -11.23 8.73
N PHE A 1083 -33.29 -10.96 7.95
CA PHE A 1083 -32.35 -9.86 8.18
C PHE A 1083 -32.83 -8.47 7.71
N ARG A 1084 -34.02 -8.36 7.08
CA ARG A 1084 -34.57 -7.13 6.49
C ARG A 1084 -34.56 -5.91 7.43
N GLY A 1085 -34.68 -6.13 8.75
CA GLY A 1085 -34.63 -5.07 9.76
C GLY A 1085 -33.33 -4.26 9.74
N MET A 1086 -32.19 -4.91 9.49
CA MET A 1086 -30.87 -4.27 9.44
C MET A 1086 -30.79 -3.15 8.39
N ALA A 1087 -31.46 -3.34 7.25
CA ALA A 1087 -31.54 -2.35 6.18
C ALA A 1087 -32.78 -1.43 6.30
N PHE A 1088 -33.95 -1.93 6.67
CA PHE A 1088 -35.18 -1.13 6.80
C PHE A 1088 -35.28 -0.32 8.13
N GLY A 1089 -34.29 -0.46 8.99
CA GLY A 1089 -34.20 0.16 10.31
C GLY A 1089 -34.91 -0.69 11.36
N ILE A 1090 -34.21 -1.07 12.42
CA ILE A 1090 -34.80 -1.71 13.61
C ILE A 1090 -35.42 -0.62 14.49
N GLU A 1091 -36.62 -0.86 15.02
CA GLU A 1091 -37.38 0.09 15.86
C GLU A 1091 -37.37 -0.41 17.32
N GLY A 1092 -37.10 0.46 18.30
CA GLY A 1092 -37.11 0.13 19.73
C GLY A 1092 -35.81 -0.49 20.29
N PRO A 1093 -35.89 -1.11 21.50
CA PRO A 1093 -34.79 -1.82 22.15
C PRO A 1093 -34.22 -2.93 21.27
N ILE A 1094 -32.91 -2.95 21.06
CA ILE A 1094 -32.30 -3.96 20.16
C ILE A 1094 -32.44 -5.38 20.70
N ASN A 1095 -32.48 -5.53 22.02
CA ASN A 1095 -32.57 -6.82 22.72
C ASN A 1095 -33.95 -7.51 22.55
N ASP A 1096 -34.99 -6.77 22.15
CA ASP A 1096 -36.31 -7.35 21.80
C ASP A 1096 -36.27 -8.13 20.46
N HIS A 1097 -35.32 -7.78 19.57
CA HIS A 1097 -35.20 -8.37 18.23
C HIS A 1097 -34.30 -9.61 18.25
N TRP A 1098 -34.79 -10.67 18.88
CA TRP A 1098 -34.09 -11.95 19.06
C TRP A 1098 -33.68 -12.63 17.73
N GLY A 1099 -32.64 -13.47 17.78
CA GLY A 1099 -32.24 -14.33 16.66
C GLY A 1099 -31.53 -13.62 15.50
N LEU A 1100 -31.08 -12.37 15.67
CA LEU A 1100 -30.29 -11.64 14.68
C LEU A 1100 -28.78 -11.93 14.79
N GLN A 1101 -28.26 -12.26 15.97
CA GLN A 1101 -26.84 -12.57 16.19
C GLN A 1101 -26.55 -14.05 15.88
N TRP A 1102 -26.33 -14.40 14.60
CA TRP A 1102 -25.92 -15.77 14.21
C TRP A 1102 -24.42 -16.03 14.46
N ARG A 1103 -23.65 -15.00 14.82
CA ARG A 1103 -22.25 -15.08 15.25
C ARG A 1103 -22.03 -14.12 16.41
N GLY A 1104 -21.42 -14.58 17.50
CA GLY A 1104 -21.13 -13.74 18.67
C GLY A 1104 -20.25 -12.51 18.38
N SER A 1105 -19.45 -12.57 17.31
CA SER A 1105 -18.65 -11.43 16.83
C SER A 1105 -19.45 -10.32 16.14
N TRP A 1106 -20.75 -10.50 15.87
CA TRP A 1106 -21.61 -9.42 15.40
C TRP A 1106 -22.08 -8.58 16.60
N ASN A 1107 -21.62 -7.33 16.68
CA ASN A 1107 -21.95 -6.36 17.73
C ASN A 1107 -23.35 -5.74 17.54
N ILE A 1108 -24.36 -6.60 17.36
CA ILE A 1108 -25.76 -6.23 17.16
C ILE A 1108 -26.41 -5.83 18.48
N TYR A 1109 -26.43 -6.75 19.45
CA TYR A 1109 -26.96 -6.48 20.79
C TYR A 1109 -25.97 -5.64 21.60
N GLU A 1110 -26.43 -5.13 22.73
CA GLU A 1110 -25.59 -4.49 23.75
C GLU A 1110 -25.46 -5.44 24.94
N HIS A 1111 -24.26 -5.48 25.54
CA HIS A 1111 -23.88 -6.36 26.64
C HIS A 1111 -23.66 -5.54 27.91
#